data_AF-A0A7X2JH07-F1
#
_entry.id   AF-A0A7X2JH07-F1
#
_cell.length_a   1.000
_cell.length_b   1.000
_cell.length_c   1.000
_cell.angle_alpha   90.00
_cell.angle_beta   90.00
_cell.angle_gamma   90.00
#
_symmetry.space_group_name_H-M   'P 1'
#
loop_
_entity.id
_entity.type
_entity.pdbx_description
1 polymer ?
#
loop_
_entity_poly.entity_id
_entity_poly.type
_entity_poly.pdbx_seq_one_letter_code
_entity_poly.pdbx_strand_id
1 'polypeptide(L)'
;MRKQRKTLLCILSLCICLFAGMWGSFDVQAEEYEGRPITGMDEEGNIYEIEPEVGLVEEEITTFANSSEKIVNFNTKGNAVTEYTEVGTGDAGYTNGASGADAAYLGESGGKVKFMLSGVIGEVNKSEVQVLNKSSAKSLSYYTVSGGWLVHRITTNLNSSNYAGSIRCGRAPSFLAEGSTYYSYDGHYFYASDKFAVMLNDYKNNSRSSSINPGSPYYNYFQYLPMRSPSSYSSASMDSLIASETRTESKMRGIGSSLVSHQNTYGVNGLLTAGIAANESAWGNSNLALTKNNIFGINAVDSNPDDAFSYASIDVCIKAFSETYMSKGYLNPKDWRYFGGFLGNKASGINVKYASDPYWGEKAAAAVWFLDEAGGNQDQNVYTIAIKDTMANSHQNVQVRAESNAGSTVLYSTGTQSNTSLLILDNTSQNGFYKVISDGVLNSSRTGLDASSGKFDFSSMYGYVAADSIVIVNKGTNLAGVDRFMDVDGSAWFYEYVKFVYDRGIMTGMDMFRFGPGEDLSRAQFATILYRMAGSPSVSYSNVFPDVQDGYFFTSPVLWAYGNQVITGYENGTFGPGDLITREQMAVLMYRYAKYCGLDTKDSADLNSFPDAGKVSGFSQEAMRWAVAAGLIQGDQGTLNPQGNASRAHCATIITRFMQKYGL
;
A
#
# COMPACT_ATOMS: atom_id res chain seq x y z
N MET A 1 -17.78 -26.75 71.20
CA MET A 1 -18.73 -25.63 70.99
C MET A 1 -18.03 -24.32 71.35
N ARG A 2 -17.12 -23.71 70.59
CA ARG A 2 -17.18 -22.99 69.29
C ARG A 2 -18.40 -22.09 69.05
N LYS A 3 -18.19 -20.77 69.14
CA LYS A 3 -18.75 -19.70 68.27
C LYS A 3 -17.79 -18.49 68.33
N GLN A 4 -16.89 -18.39 67.36
CA GLN A 4 -16.94 -17.49 66.18
C GLN A 4 -16.78 -16.00 66.51
N ARG A 5 -15.54 -15.50 66.34
CA ARG A 5 -15.22 -14.10 66.03
C ARG A 5 -14.90 -14.00 64.53
N LYS A 6 -15.51 -13.04 63.84
CA LYS A 6 -15.23 -12.71 62.44
C LYS A 6 -14.02 -11.78 62.37
N THR A 7 -13.01 -12.19 61.61
CA THR A 7 -11.79 -11.44 61.31
C THR A 7 -12.04 -10.55 60.10
N LEU A 8 -11.74 -9.26 60.25
CA LEU A 8 -11.70 -8.26 59.18
C LEU A 8 -10.27 -8.25 58.61
N LEU A 9 -10.12 -8.52 57.31
CA LEU A 9 -8.84 -8.56 56.62
C LEU A 9 -8.60 -7.21 55.92
N CYS A 10 -7.74 -6.36 56.50
CA CYS A 10 -7.16 -5.21 55.83
C CYS A 10 -5.70 -5.56 55.50
N ILE A 11 -5.38 -5.68 54.20
CA ILE A 11 -4.01 -5.82 53.72
C ILE A 11 -3.48 -4.40 53.49
N LEU A 12 -2.69 -3.90 54.45
CA LEU A 12 -1.76 -2.79 54.23
C LEU A 12 -0.50 -3.38 53.60
N SER A 13 -0.17 -2.97 52.38
CA SER A 13 1.13 -3.28 51.77
C SER A 13 2.12 -2.15 52.07
N LEU A 14 3.31 -2.56 52.50
CA LEU A 14 4.38 -1.75 53.06
C LEU A 14 5.11 -0.94 51.97
N CYS A 15 5.19 0.39 52.13
CA CYS A 15 6.17 1.23 51.44
C CYS A 15 7.50 1.19 52.20
N ILE A 16 8.56 0.68 51.56
CA ILE A 16 9.95 1.01 51.90
C ILE A 16 10.68 1.30 50.57
N CYS A 17 11.06 2.56 50.38
CA CYS A 17 11.99 3.00 49.36
C CYS A 17 13.39 2.45 49.65
N LEU A 18 14.05 1.93 48.61
CA LEU A 18 15.49 2.01 48.30
C LEU A 18 15.79 0.91 47.28
N PHE A 19 16.09 1.27 46.04
CA PHE A 19 17.26 0.76 45.31
C PHE A 19 17.43 1.54 44.01
N ALA A 20 18.58 2.19 43.89
CA ALA A 20 19.09 2.77 42.66
C ALA A 20 19.57 1.67 41.71
N GLY A 21 19.41 1.91 40.41
CA GLY A 21 20.34 1.44 39.38
C GLY A 21 20.17 0.00 38.91
N MET A 22 19.29 -0.23 37.94
CA MET A 22 19.51 -1.15 36.82
C MET A 22 18.81 -0.56 35.60
N TRP A 23 19.54 0.23 34.81
CA TRP A 23 19.13 0.55 33.44
C TRP A 23 19.36 -0.72 32.62
N GLY A 24 18.29 -1.50 32.41
CA GLY A 24 18.29 -2.56 31.41
C GLY A 24 18.25 -1.92 30.02
N SER A 25 19.12 -2.38 29.14
CA SER A 25 19.04 -2.17 27.70
C SER A 25 17.64 -2.55 27.22
N PHE A 26 16.93 -1.60 26.62
CA PHE A 26 15.68 -1.88 25.92
C PHE A 26 16.05 -2.59 24.62
N ASP A 27 15.78 -3.90 24.53
CA ASP A 27 15.89 -4.65 23.28
C ASP A 27 15.03 -3.97 22.21
N VAL A 28 15.68 -3.41 21.19
CA VAL A 28 14.98 -2.94 20.00
C VAL A 28 14.55 -4.17 19.21
N GLN A 29 13.31 -4.62 19.41
CA GLN A 29 12.78 -5.74 18.64
C GLN A 29 12.77 -5.35 17.15
N ALA A 30 13.62 -5.98 16.36
CA ALA A 30 13.60 -5.98 14.90
C ALA A 30 13.13 -7.37 14.44
N GLU A 31 12.54 -7.47 13.25
CA GLU A 31 12.31 -8.78 12.62
C GLU A 31 13.53 -9.30 11.85
N GLU A 32 14.61 -8.52 11.83
CA GLU A 32 15.94 -8.91 11.36
C GLU A 32 16.85 -9.32 12.53
N TYR A 33 17.85 -10.14 12.24
CA TYR A 33 18.71 -10.80 13.21
C TYR A 33 20.19 -10.56 12.86
N GLU A 34 21.06 -10.41 13.87
CA GLU A 34 22.51 -10.33 13.73
C GLU A 34 23.07 -11.53 12.96
N GLY A 35 23.85 -11.23 11.90
CA GLY A 35 24.51 -12.25 11.08
C GLY A 35 23.84 -12.56 9.74
N ARG A 36 22.74 -11.88 9.39
CA ARG A 36 22.26 -11.87 7.99
C ARG A 36 23.36 -11.32 7.06
N PRO A 37 23.55 -11.89 5.85
CA PRO A 37 24.52 -11.34 4.90
C PRO A 37 24.19 -9.90 4.55
N ILE A 38 25.20 -9.04 4.53
CA ILE A 38 25.06 -7.70 3.96
C ILE A 38 24.93 -7.86 2.46
N THR A 39 24.00 -7.12 1.85
CA THR A 39 23.77 -7.20 0.40
C THR A 39 24.02 -5.87 -0.27
N GLY A 40 24.61 -5.92 -1.45
CA GLY A 40 24.69 -4.81 -2.40
C GLY A 40 23.67 -4.99 -3.51
N MET A 41 23.46 -3.91 -4.26
CA MET A 41 22.67 -3.91 -5.48
C MET A 41 23.36 -3.03 -6.53
N ASP A 42 23.44 -3.50 -7.78
CA ASP A 42 23.95 -2.69 -8.91
C ASP A 42 22.83 -1.95 -9.66
N GLU A 43 23.20 -1.16 -10.68
CA GLU A 43 22.25 -0.35 -11.46
C GLU A 43 21.34 -1.19 -12.34
N GLU A 44 21.60 -2.49 -12.45
CA GLU A 44 20.83 -3.49 -13.16
C GLU A 44 19.94 -4.30 -12.22
N GLY A 45 19.96 -4.02 -10.92
CA GLY A 45 19.12 -4.69 -9.92
C GLY A 45 19.64 -6.05 -9.47
N ASN A 46 20.86 -6.44 -9.86
CA ASN A 46 21.46 -7.67 -9.36
C ASN A 46 21.82 -7.49 -7.89
N ILE A 47 21.47 -8.50 -7.09
CA ILE A 47 21.75 -8.53 -5.65
C ILE A 47 22.91 -9.49 -5.40
N TYR A 48 23.89 -9.03 -4.62
CA TYR A 48 25.07 -9.81 -4.26
C TYR A 48 25.41 -9.62 -2.79
N GLU A 49 26.04 -10.63 -2.18
CA GLU A 49 26.52 -10.54 -0.81
C GLU A 49 27.80 -9.70 -0.74
N ILE A 50 27.93 -8.95 0.34
CA ILE A 50 29.09 -8.13 0.69
C ILE A 50 29.67 -8.73 1.97
N GLU A 51 30.96 -9.06 1.95
CA GLU A 51 31.67 -9.48 3.14
C GLU A 51 31.78 -8.31 4.13
N PRO A 52 31.23 -8.43 5.35
CA PRO A 52 31.27 -7.34 6.31
C PRO A 52 32.68 -7.14 6.85
N GLU A 53 33.20 -5.93 6.75
CA GLU A 53 34.50 -5.53 7.28
C GLU A 53 34.38 -4.33 8.21
N VAL A 54 35.27 -4.23 9.21
CA VAL A 54 35.36 -3.06 10.09
C VAL A 54 36.03 -1.91 9.33
N GLY A 55 35.25 -0.88 9.01
CA GLY A 55 35.66 0.25 8.17
C GLY A 55 36.25 1.44 8.93
N LEU A 56 37.09 1.23 9.95
CA LEU A 56 37.70 2.34 10.71
C LEU A 56 38.65 3.18 9.83
N VAL A 57 38.50 4.50 9.88
CA VAL A 57 39.35 5.45 9.13
C VAL A 57 40.42 6.02 10.06
N GLU A 58 41.67 6.04 9.60
CA GLU A 58 42.77 6.74 10.25
C GLU A 58 42.78 8.21 9.82
N GLU A 59 42.79 9.15 10.78
CA GLU A 59 43.02 10.57 10.49
C GLU A 59 44.46 10.95 10.83
N GLU A 60 45.18 11.57 9.90
CA GLU A 60 46.44 12.21 10.22
C GLU A 60 46.20 13.37 11.21
N ILE A 61 46.94 13.40 12.31
CA ILE A 61 46.89 14.50 13.29
C ILE A 61 47.49 15.75 12.64
N THR A 62 46.67 16.50 11.91
CA THR A 62 47.05 17.83 11.42
C THR A 62 46.71 18.86 12.50
N THR A 63 47.73 19.56 13.00
CA THR A 63 47.64 20.46 14.15
C THR A 63 46.80 21.73 13.93
N PHE A 64 46.14 21.89 12.77
CA PHE A 64 45.52 23.16 12.36
C PHE A 64 44.21 23.10 11.57
N ALA A 65 43.58 21.94 11.32
CA ALA A 65 42.35 21.89 10.51
C ALA A 65 41.12 21.52 11.35
N ASN A 66 40.47 22.52 11.96
CA ASN A 66 39.10 22.36 12.46
C ASN A 66 38.16 22.49 11.24
N SER A 67 37.97 21.41 10.48
CA SER A 67 37.11 21.43 9.29
C SER A 67 35.65 21.64 9.67
N SER A 68 34.95 22.51 8.94
CA SER A 68 33.48 22.65 9.03
C SER A 68 32.73 21.46 8.44
N GLU A 69 33.39 20.66 7.59
CA GLU A 69 32.83 19.51 6.90
C GLU A 69 33.21 18.23 7.64
N LYS A 70 32.36 17.82 8.58
CA LYS A 70 32.48 16.57 9.31
C LYS A 70 31.41 15.56 8.88
N ILE A 71 31.74 14.29 9.02
CA ILE A 71 30.88 13.15 8.76
C ILE A 71 30.89 12.21 9.97
N VAL A 72 29.93 11.29 10.01
CA VAL A 72 29.89 10.21 10.99
C VAL A 72 30.03 8.88 10.25
N ASN A 73 31.02 8.07 10.64
CA ASN A 73 31.21 6.71 10.17
C ASN A 73 30.52 5.74 11.12
N PHE A 74 29.53 5.02 10.60
CA PHE A 74 28.83 3.94 11.28
C PHE A 74 29.50 2.58 11.11
N ASN A 75 30.38 2.40 10.11
CA ASN A 75 31.10 1.14 9.93
C ASN A 75 32.30 1.04 10.89
N THR A 76 32.02 0.82 12.17
CA THR A 76 33.01 0.68 13.24
C THR A 76 33.08 -0.74 13.82
N LYS A 77 32.05 -1.56 13.56
CA LYS A 77 31.86 -2.89 14.17
C LYS A 77 31.44 -3.97 13.15
N GLY A 78 31.67 -3.75 11.85
CA GLY A 78 31.32 -4.72 10.80
C GLY A 78 29.80 -4.97 10.73
N ASN A 79 29.38 -6.24 10.83
CA ASN A 79 27.97 -6.64 10.71
C ASN A 79 27.10 -6.39 11.96
N ALA A 80 27.66 -5.84 13.04
CA ALA A 80 26.88 -5.53 14.23
C ALA A 80 26.00 -4.29 14.00
N VAL A 81 24.82 -4.28 14.62
CA VAL A 81 23.95 -3.10 14.59
C VAL A 81 24.47 -1.99 15.52
N THR A 82 24.09 -0.76 15.19
CA THR A 82 24.31 0.42 16.01
C THR A 82 22.96 1.04 16.31
N GLU A 83 22.63 1.10 17.61
CA GLU A 83 21.40 1.70 18.10
C GLU A 83 21.52 3.22 18.21
N TYR A 84 20.40 3.91 18.05
CA TYR A 84 20.28 5.35 18.22
C TYR A 84 18.91 5.73 18.79
N THR A 85 18.80 6.96 19.26
CA THR A 85 17.52 7.59 19.63
C THR A 85 17.16 8.64 18.59
N GLU A 86 15.97 8.58 18.00
CA GLU A 86 15.46 9.62 17.10
C GLU A 86 15.19 10.91 17.91
N VAL A 87 15.64 12.06 17.39
CA VAL A 87 15.71 13.30 18.17
C VAL A 87 14.35 13.99 18.34
N GLY A 88 13.44 13.87 17.37
CA GLY A 88 12.15 14.53 17.39
C GLY A 88 11.06 13.78 18.17
N THR A 89 11.06 12.45 18.14
CA THR A 89 10.06 11.58 18.77
C THR A 89 10.59 10.89 20.02
N GLY A 90 11.92 10.73 20.14
CA GLY A 90 12.54 9.93 21.20
C GLY A 90 12.48 8.42 20.97
N ASP A 91 12.01 7.98 19.81
CA ASP A 91 11.90 6.55 19.49
C ASP A 91 13.27 5.89 19.33
N ALA A 92 13.37 4.63 19.77
CA ALA A 92 14.56 3.83 19.56
C ALA A 92 14.64 3.32 18.10
N GLY A 93 15.82 3.46 17.50
CA GLY A 93 16.13 2.99 16.16
C GLY A 93 17.48 2.27 16.10
N TYR A 94 17.76 1.65 14.96
CA TYR A 94 18.97 0.86 14.74
C TYR A 94 19.38 0.91 13.26
N THR A 95 20.67 0.74 12.99
CA THR A 95 21.21 0.67 11.63
C THR A 95 22.43 -0.25 11.59
N ASN A 96 22.75 -0.81 10.43
CA ASN A 96 24.00 -1.54 10.21
C ASN A 96 24.97 -0.69 9.37
N GLY A 97 26.15 -0.40 9.93
CA GLY A 97 27.15 0.45 9.28
C GLY A 97 27.83 -0.19 8.08
N ALA A 98 27.90 -1.52 8.01
CA ALA A 98 28.43 -2.24 6.85
C ALA A 98 27.46 -2.23 5.65
N SER A 99 26.17 -1.93 5.86
CA SER A 99 25.19 -1.69 4.78
C SER A 99 25.18 -0.24 4.26
N GLY A 100 25.66 0.70 5.07
CA GLY A 100 25.73 2.13 4.75
C GLY A 100 26.59 2.86 5.78
N ALA A 101 27.78 3.29 5.37
CA ALA A 101 28.83 3.69 6.31
C ALA A 101 28.73 5.15 6.75
N ASP A 102 28.30 6.07 5.90
CA ASP A 102 28.36 7.50 6.18
C ASP A 102 27.02 8.15 6.55
N ALA A 103 27.11 9.13 7.45
CA ALA A 103 26.02 10.01 7.84
C ALA A 103 26.51 11.46 8.00
N ALA A 104 25.59 12.42 7.86
CA ALA A 104 25.89 13.83 8.11
C ALA A 104 26.10 14.10 9.60
N TYR A 105 27.19 14.81 9.96
CA TYR A 105 27.44 15.24 11.33
C TYR A 105 26.69 16.54 11.68
N LEU A 106 25.82 16.47 12.69
CA LEU A 106 24.99 17.60 13.12
C LEU A 106 25.41 18.19 14.47
N GLY A 107 26.26 17.52 15.23
CA GLY A 107 26.79 18.03 16.50
C GLY A 107 27.14 16.93 17.47
N GLU A 108 27.64 17.31 18.64
CA GLU A 108 27.95 16.39 19.73
C GLU A 108 27.60 17.07 21.06
N SER A 109 26.94 16.35 21.95
CA SER A 109 26.61 16.80 23.30
C SER A 109 26.43 15.60 24.23
N GLY A 110 26.86 15.71 25.48
CA GLY A 110 26.61 14.67 26.50
C GLY A 110 27.16 13.28 26.16
N GLY A 111 28.24 13.17 25.38
CA GLY A 111 28.81 11.90 24.94
C GLY A 111 28.06 11.24 23.76
N LYS A 112 27.07 11.93 23.19
CA LYS A 112 26.34 11.49 22.01
C LYS A 112 26.66 12.35 20.79
N VAL A 113 26.68 11.71 19.62
CA VAL A 113 26.82 12.35 18.31
C VAL A 113 25.43 12.47 17.69
N LYS A 114 25.05 13.68 17.29
CA LYS A 114 23.83 13.93 16.51
C LYS A 114 24.16 13.79 15.03
N PHE A 115 23.37 13.01 14.30
CA PHE A 115 23.61 12.68 12.90
C PHE A 115 22.33 12.73 12.06
N MET A 116 22.49 12.72 10.73
CA MET A 116 21.41 12.34 9.80
C MET A 116 21.87 11.19 8.89
N LEU A 117 21.07 10.12 8.84
CA LEU A 117 21.29 8.94 8.00
C LEU A 117 19.93 8.49 7.45
N SER A 118 19.81 8.30 6.12
CA SER A 118 18.59 7.76 5.49
C SER A 118 17.29 8.39 6.04
N GLY A 119 17.24 9.72 6.06
CA GLY A 119 16.13 10.54 6.53
C GLY A 119 16.06 10.75 8.04
N VAL A 120 16.59 9.84 8.86
CA VAL A 120 16.45 9.93 10.32
C VAL A 120 17.44 10.91 10.92
N ILE A 121 17.00 11.74 11.87
CA ILE A 121 17.88 12.55 12.71
C ILE A 121 18.00 11.84 14.06
N GLY A 122 19.16 11.24 14.30
CA GLY A 122 19.40 10.45 15.51
C GLY A 122 20.49 11.02 16.41
N GLU A 123 20.52 10.54 17.64
CA GLU A 123 21.65 10.62 18.56
C GLU A 123 22.18 9.22 18.86
N VAL A 124 23.48 9.03 18.68
CA VAL A 124 24.19 7.76 18.92
C VAL A 124 25.30 7.98 19.94
N ASN A 125 25.61 6.96 20.75
CA ASN A 125 26.75 7.01 21.66
C ASN A 125 28.05 7.19 20.86
N LYS A 126 28.89 8.13 21.27
CA LYS A 126 30.15 8.42 20.57
C LYS A 126 31.08 7.22 20.47
N SER A 127 31.01 6.27 21.40
CA SER A 127 31.81 5.03 21.37
C SER A 127 31.46 4.10 20.20
N GLU A 128 30.27 4.25 19.62
CA GLU A 128 29.75 3.36 18.59
C GLU A 128 30.10 3.82 17.17
N VAL A 129 30.61 5.05 17.00
CA VAL A 129 30.84 5.69 15.69
C VAL A 129 32.16 6.45 15.65
N GLN A 130 32.69 6.75 14.46
CA GLN A 130 33.77 7.73 14.32
C GLN A 130 33.24 9.05 13.77
N VAL A 131 33.61 10.17 14.38
CA VAL A 131 33.42 11.49 13.78
C VAL A 131 34.71 11.86 13.06
N LEU A 132 34.62 12.12 11.76
CA LEU A 132 35.78 12.31 10.88
C LEU A 132 35.63 13.61 10.11
N ASN A 133 36.75 14.18 9.66
CA ASN A 133 36.73 15.18 8.61
C ASN A 133 36.34 14.53 7.28
N LYS A 134 35.53 15.22 6.47
CA LYS A 134 35.09 14.75 5.15
C LYS A 134 36.28 14.35 4.26
N SER A 135 37.39 15.09 4.35
CA SER A 135 38.60 14.87 3.56
C SER A 135 39.34 13.57 3.88
N SER A 136 39.07 12.97 5.05
CA SER A 136 39.70 11.72 5.48
C SER A 136 39.04 10.49 4.82
N ALA A 137 37.82 10.64 4.29
CA ALA A 137 37.11 9.58 3.57
C ALA A 137 37.50 9.55 2.08
N LYS A 138 37.71 8.35 1.53
CA LYS A 138 37.92 8.13 0.09
C LYS A 138 36.64 8.12 -0.72
N SER A 139 35.51 7.81 -0.10
CA SER A 139 34.17 7.84 -0.69
C SER A 139 33.13 8.27 0.33
N LEU A 140 32.01 8.81 -0.18
CA LEU A 140 30.80 9.15 0.58
C LEU A 140 29.61 8.75 -0.27
N SER A 141 28.49 8.42 0.37
CA SER A 141 27.27 8.14 -0.37
C SER A 141 26.78 9.40 -1.07
N TYR A 142 26.37 9.26 -2.34
CA TYR A 142 25.93 10.40 -3.16
C TYR A 142 24.94 9.97 -4.23
N TYR A 143 24.17 10.93 -4.71
CA TYR A 143 23.24 10.77 -5.82
C TYR A 143 23.85 11.31 -7.12
N THR A 144 23.58 10.64 -8.23
CA THR A 144 23.92 11.11 -9.57
C THR A 144 22.79 10.82 -10.54
N VAL A 145 22.76 11.50 -11.68
CA VAL A 145 21.85 11.18 -12.77
C VAL A 145 22.61 10.37 -13.82
N SER A 146 22.13 9.17 -14.14
CA SER A 146 22.71 8.23 -15.11
C SER A 146 21.62 7.68 -16.02
N GLY A 147 21.67 7.97 -17.31
CA GLY A 147 20.69 7.47 -18.29
C GLY A 147 19.26 7.92 -17.98
N GLY A 148 19.08 9.13 -17.44
CA GLY A 148 17.77 9.64 -17.01
C GLY A 148 17.22 9.04 -15.70
N TRP A 149 18.00 8.23 -15.00
CA TRP A 149 17.69 7.71 -13.67
C TRP A 149 18.42 8.50 -12.59
N LEU A 150 17.74 8.75 -11.47
CA LEU A 150 18.41 9.13 -10.24
C LEU A 150 19.02 7.86 -9.64
N VAL A 151 20.32 7.85 -9.45
CA VAL A 151 21.07 6.71 -8.91
C VAL A 151 21.72 7.10 -7.58
N HIS A 152 21.52 6.29 -6.55
CA HIS A 152 22.20 6.41 -5.27
C HIS A 152 23.41 5.48 -5.22
N ARG A 153 24.61 6.08 -5.16
CA ARG A 153 25.89 5.40 -4.96
C ARG A 153 26.16 5.32 -3.46
N ILE A 154 26.15 4.12 -2.90
CA ILE A 154 26.26 3.89 -1.45
C ILE A 154 27.66 3.38 -1.12
N THR A 155 28.31 4.05 -0.16
CA THR A 155 29.56 3.56 0.42
C THR A 155 29.29 2.70 1.65
N THR A 156 29.95 1.55 1.71
CA THR A 156 29.94 0.64 2.86
C THR A 156 31.27 0.64 3.60
N ASN A 157 32.30 1.27 3.04
CA ASN A 157 33.59 1.47 3.70
C ASN A 157 34.26 2.76 3.18
N LEU A 158 34.46 3.73 4.09
CA LEU A 158 35.03 5.03 3.77
C LEU A 158 36.50 4.98 3.36
N ASN A 159 37.20 3.86 3.60
CA ASN A 159 38.56 3.63 3.11
C ASN A 159 38.60 3.09 1.66
N SER A 160 37.44 2.78 1.08
CA SER A 160 37.30 2.29 -0.29
C SER A 160 36.88 3.42 -1.22
N SER A 161 37.37 3.41 -2.46
CA SER A 161 36.85 4.24 -3.54
C SER A 161 35.66 3.60 -4.28
N ASN A 162 35.34 2.34 -3.96
CA ASN A 162 34.27 1.59 -4.60
C ASN A 162 32.96 1.77 -3.82
N TYR A 163 31.86 1.72 -4.57
CA TYR A 163 30.50 1.80 -4.04
C TYR A 163 29.90 0.41 -4.08
N ALA A 164 29.45 -0.09 -2.93
CA ALA A 164 28.88 -1.43 -2.84
C ALA A 164 27.38 -1.44 -3.17
N GLY A 165 26.73 -0.27 -3.23
CA GLY A 165 25.39 -0.10 -3.76
C GLY A 165 25.34 0.95 -4.86
N SER A 166 24.55 0.71 -5.90
CA SER A 166 24.29 1.61 -7.01
C SER A 166 22.83 1.50 -7.41
N ILE A 167 21.95 2.12 -6.63
CA ILE A 167 20.51 1.84 -6.66
C ILE A 167 19.80 2.84 -7.57
N ARG A 168 18.91 2.37 -8.47
CA ARG A 168 17.98 3.25 -9.20
C ARG A 168 16.86 3.73 -8.27
N CYS A 169 16.90 5.00 -7.89
CA CYS A 169 15.94 5.64 -6.99
C CYS A 169 14.80 6.35 -7.76
N GLY A 170 14.46 5.86 -8.95
CA GLY A 170 13.43 6.42 -9.84
C GLY A 170 13.95 7.37 -10.91
N ARG A 171 13.04 7.89 -11.73
CA ARG A 171 13.39 8.81 -12.83
C ARG A 171 13.97 10.11 -12.28
N ALA A 172 15.06 10.57 -12.89
CA ALA A 172 15.72 11.79 -12.45
C ALA A 172 14.78 13.00 -12.60
N PRO A 173 14.61 13.81 -11.54
CA PRO A 173 13.87 15.05 -11.66
C PRO A 173 14.65 16.05 -12.51
N SER A 174 13.93 16.89 -13.26
CA SER A 174 14.52 17.85 -14.22
C SER A 174 15.49 18.86 -13.64
N PHE A 175 15.50 19.06 -12.31
CA PHE A 175 16.42 19.97 -11.62
C PHE A 175 17.79 19.33 -11.31
N LEU A 176 17.98 18.04 -11.57
CA LEU A 176 19.27 17.36 -11.45
C LEU A 176 19.84 17.09 -12.84
N ALA A 177 21.12 17.39 -13.02
CA ALA A 177 21.83 17.26 -14.28
C ALA A 177 22.54 15.90 -14.39
N GLU A 178 22.52 15.34 -15.61
CA GLU A 178 23.23 14.11 -15.98
C GLU A 178 24.72 14.17 -15.56
N GLY A 179 25.21 13.08 -14.97
CA GLY A 179 26.61 12.90 -14.56
C GLY A 179 27.08 13.75 -13.38
N SER A 180 26.21 14.58 -12.79
CA SER A 180 26.57 15.45 -11.66
C SER A 180 26.41 14.74 -10.31
N THR A 181 27.32 15.01 -9.38
CA THR A 181 27.27 14.49 -8.01
C THR A 181 26.46 15.40 -7.09
N TYR A 182 25.55 14.80 -6.33
CA TYR A 182 24.69 15.46 -5.35
C TYR A 182 24.73 14.77 -3.99
N TYR A 183 24.76 15.53 -2.91
CA TYR A 183 24.63 15.01 -1.56
C TYR A 183 23.20 15.19 -1.03
N SER A 184 22.69 14.16 -0.37
CA SER A 184 21.41 14.17 0.34
C SER A 184 21.39 13.00 1.33
N TYR A 185 21.28 13.27 2.64
CA TYR A 185 21.10 12.21 3.64
C TYR A 185 19.63 11.98 4.00
N ASP A 186 18.70 12.74 3.41
CA ASP A 186 17.26 12.49 3.49
C ASP A 186 16.65 11.88 2.22
N GLY A 187 17.37 11.91 1.09
CA GLY A 187 16.90 11.39 -0.20
C GLY A 187 15.86 12.29 -0.87
N HIS A 188 15.58 13.47 -0.30
CA HIS A 188 14.49 14.36 -0.73
C HIS A 188 14.98 15.71 -1.20
N TYR A 189 16.00 16.26 -0.53
CA TYR A 189 16.58 17.56 -0.83
C TYR A 189 18.05 17.40 -1.21
N PHE A 190 18.42 17.91 -2.37
CA PHE A 190 19.74 17.69 -2.96
C PHE A 190 20.61 18.93 -2.91
N TYR A 191 21.90 18.72 -2.66
CA TYR A 191 22.91 19.76 -2.66
C TYR A 191 24.01 19.39 -3.66
N ALA A 192 24.49 20.36 -4.44
CA ALA A 192 25.61 20.14 -5.34
C ALA A 192 26.88 19.70 -4.56
N SER A 193 27.78 18.99 -5.23
CA SER A 193 28.98 18.43 -4.59
C SER A 193 29.88 19.45 -3.88
N ASP A 194 29.90 20.71 -4.32
CA ASP A 194 30.64 21.82 -3.71
C ASP A 194 29.90 22.49 -2.52
N LYS A 195 28.70 22.01 -2.16
CA LYS A 195 27.83 22.59 -1.12
C LYS A 195 27.68 21.69 0.12
N PHE A 196 28.60 20.78 0.38
CA PHE A 196 28.51 19.87 1.53
C PHE A 196 28.45 20.63 2.88
N ALA A 197 29.32 21.62 3.11
CA ALA A 197 29.24 22.47 4.30
C ALA A 197 27.89 23.21 4.44
N VAL A 198 27.30 23.65 3.32
CA VAL A 198 26.00 24.33 3.29
C VAL A 198 24.89 23.36 3.68
N MET A 199 24.91 22.14 3.15
CA MET A 199 23.98 21.06 3.54
C MET A 199 24.04 20.80 5.05
N LEU A 200 25.25 20.63 5.62
CA LEU A 200 25.39 20.43 7.07
C LEU A 200 24.82 21.59 7.87
N ASN A 201 25.05 22.84 7.42
CA ASN A 201 24.51 24.01 8.08
C ASN A 201 22.97 24.05 8.01
N ASP A 202 22.39 23.79 6.85
CA ASP A 202 20.94 23.70 6.67
C ASP A 202 20.35 22.61 7.59
N TYR A 203 20.95 21.43 7.65
CA TYR A 203 20.52 20.32 8.51
C TYR A 203 20.58 20.69 10.00
N LYS A 204 21.66 21.33 10.45
CA LYS A 204 21.83 21.80 11.84
C LYS A 204 20.78 22.84 12.25
N ASN A 205 20.28 23.61 11.30
CA ASN A 205 19.28 24.65 11.51
C ASN A 205 17.85 24.20 11.15
N ASN A 206 17.61 22.89 10.94
CA ASN A 206 16.30 22.35 10.52
C ASN A 206 15.74 23.05 9.27
N SER A 207 16.61 23.41 8.33
CA SER A 207 16.28 24.08 7.06
C SER A 207 16.69 23.21 5.88
N ARG A 208 16.12 23.52 4.70
CA ARG A 208 16.54 23.01 3.38
C ARG A 208 16.59 24.14 2.34
N SER A 209 16.57 25.39 2.80
CA SER A 209 16.46 26.59 1.98
C SER A 209 17.54 26.71 0.91
N SER A 210 18.71 26.11 1.15
CA SER A 210 19.88 26.18 0.28
C SER A 210 20.02 24.96 -0.63
N SER A 211 19.10 24.00 -0.55
CA SER A 211 19.04 22.86 -1.48
C SER A 211 18.69 23.33 -2.90
N ILE A 212 18.88 22.45 -3.88
CA ILE A 212 18.50 22.68 -5.28
C ILE A 212 16.97 22.75 -5.43
N ASN A 213 16.24 22.05 -4.56
CA ASN A 213 14.80 21.86 -4.66
C ASN A 213 14.04 22.20 -3.34
N PRO A 214 14.23 23.39 -2.75
CA PRO A 214 13.77 23.72 -1.39
C PRO A 214 12.23 23.73 -1.25
N GLY A 215 11.50 23.97 -2.34
CA GLY A 215 10.03 23.97 -2.38
C GLY A 215 9.42 22.76 -3.10
N SER A 216 10.24 21.78 -3.52
CA SER A 216 9.78 20.63 -4.31
C SER A 216 10.62 19.40 -3.96
N PRO A 217 10.46 18.85 -2.75
CA PRO A 217 11.16 17.64 -2.34
C PRO A 217 10.87 16.50 -3.30
N TYR A 218 11.90 15.71 -3.62
CA TYR A 218 11.75 14.50 -4.41
C TYR A 218 11.35 13.34 -3.50
N TYR A 219 10.40 12.53 -3.94
CA TYR A 219 10.09 11.25 -3.29
C TYR A 219 10.18 10.16 -4.36
N ASN A 220 11.06 9.18 -4.16
CA ASN A 220 11.14 8.01 -5.03
C ASN A 220 9.78 7.29 -4.98
N TYR A 221 9.07 7.30 -6.11
CA TYR A 221 7.65 6.94 -6.17
C TYR A 221 7.36 5.58 -5.51
N PHE A 222 8.03 4.49 -5.94
CA PHE A 222 7.76 3.17 -5.38
C PHE A 222 8.27 2.99 -3.93
N GLN A 223 9.27 3.75 -3.50
CA GLN A 223 9.72 3.74 -2.10
C GLN A 223 8.67 4.36 -1.16
N TYR A 224 7.95 5.37 -1.63
CA TYR A 224 6.93 6.08 -0.86
C TYR A 224 5.51 5.74 -1.27
N LEU A 225 5.29 4.82 -2.20
CA LEU A 225 3.98 4.33 -2.58
C LEU A 225 3.41 3.49 -1.42
N PRO A 226 2.27 3.87 -0.83
CA PRO A 226 1.64 3.06 0.22
C PRO A 226 1.32 1.65 -0.28
N MET A 227 1.58 0.62 0.53
CA MET A 227 1.26 -0.79 0.24
C MET A 227 -0.24 -1.00 -0.01
N ARG A 228 -1.10 -0.09 0.44
CA ARG A 228 -2.55 -0.03 0.15
C ARG A 228 -2.88 0.51 -1.25
N SER A 229 -1.97 0.38 -2.19
CA SER A 229 -2.16 0.71 -3.59
C SER A 229 -2.15 -0.60 -4.39
N PRO A 230 -3.26 -1.14 -4.88
CA PRO A 230 -3.19 -2.34 -5.71
C PRO A 230 -2.33 -2.09 -6.95
N SER A 231 -1.54 -3.07 -7.36
CA SER A 231 -0.90 -3.09 -8.68
C SER A 231 -1.93 -3.41 -9.75
N SER A 232 -1.75 -2.83 -10.93
CA SER A 232 -2.58 -3.10 -12.11
C SER A 232 -2.28 -4.41 -12.81
N TYR A 233 -1.08 -4.96 -12.64
CA TYR A 233 -0.62 -6.11 -13.41
C TYR A 233 -1.46 -7.36 -13.11
N SER A 234 -1.93 -8.02 -14.18
CA SER A 234 -2.58 -9.33 -14.09
C SER A 234 -1.62 -10.40 -13.58
N SER A 235 -2.14 -11.54 -13.10
CA SER A 235 -1.30 -12.66 -12.66
C SER A 235 -0.34 -13.14 -13.74
N ALA A 236 -0.80 -13.25 -14.99
CA ALA A 236 0.03 -13.70 -16.12
C ALA A 236 1.09 -12.66 -16.50
N SER A 237 0.74 -11.36 -16.43
CA SER A 237 1.71 -10.28 -16.63
C SER A 237 2.77 -10.35 -15.55
N MET A 238 2.37 -10.43 -14.27
CA MET A 238 3.30 -10.53 -13.13
C MET A 238 4.26 -11.73 -13.26
N ASP A 239 3.77 -12.90 -13.69
CA ASP A 239 4.62 -14.05 -13.98
C ASP A 239 5.64 -13.77 -15.07
N SER A 240 5.23 -13.06 -16.13
CA SER A 240 6.10 -12.69 -17.25
C SER A 240 7.17 -11.68 -16.83
N LEU A 241 6.81 -10.68 -16.01
CA LEU A 241 7.74 -9.68 -15.46
C LEU A 241 8.79 -10.34 -14.58
N ILE A 242 8.35 -11.16 -13.63
CA ILE A 242 9.29 -11.85 -12.74
C ILE A 242 10.17 -12.79 -13.55
N ALA A 243 9.62 -13.47 -14.56
CA ALA A 243 10.38 -14.35 -15.43
C ALA A 243 11.45 -13.64 -16.27
N SER A 244 11.33 -12.33 -16.56
CA SER A 244 12.35 -11.56 -17.29
C SER A 244 13.57 -11.21 -16.43
N GLU A 245 13.34 -11.00 -15.13
CA GLU A 245 14.38 -10.60 -14.17
C GLU A 245 15.00 -11.80 -13.41
N THR A 246 14.46 -13.01 -13.60
CA THR A 246 14.86 -14.18 -12.81
C THR A 246 15.43 -15.34 -13.65
N ARG A 247 16.38 -16.05 -13.04
CA ARG A 247 16.90 -17.33 -13.54
C ARG A 247 15.83 -18.42 -13.48
N THR A 248 15.99 -19.48 -14.27
CA THR A 248 15.04 -20.59 -14.40
C THR A 248 14.74 -21.31 -13.08
N GLU A 249 15.70 -21.37 -12.16
CA GLU A 249 15.61 -22.06 -10.87
C GLU A 249 14.99 -21.19 -9.77
N SER A 250 14.76 -19.91 -10.05
CA SER A 250 14.24 -18.97 -9.06
C SER A 250 12.89 -19.42 -8.50
N LYS A 251 12.78 -19.35 -7.17
CA LYS A 251 11.54 -19.61 -6.43
C LYS A 251 10.47 -18.54 -6.60
N MET A 252 10.80 -17.42 -7.23
CA MET A 252 9.84 -16.37 -7.55
C MET A 252 9.09 -16.61 -8.87
N ARG A 253 9.54 -17.53 -9.72
CA ARG A 253 8.81 -17.82 -10.97
C ARG A 253 7.45 -18.47 -10.70
N GLY A 254 6.40 -18.00 -11.39
CA GLY A 254 5.05 -18.58 -11.31
C GLY A 254 4.23 -18.12 -10.10
N ILE A 255 4.65 -17.06 -9.40
CA ILE A 255 3.98 -16.57 -8.19
C ILE A 255 2.92 -15.49 -8.47
N GLY A 256 2.71 -15.08 -9.72
CA GLY A 256 1.84 -13.97 -10.11
C GLY A 256 0.39 -14.16 -9.66
N SER A 257 -0.12 -15.39 -9.68
CA SER A 257 -1.45 -15.71 -9.13
C SER A 257 -1.55 -15.51 -7.62
N SER A 258 -0.50 -15.90 -6.88
CA SER A 258 -0.41 -15.72 -5.43
C SER A 258 -0.34 -14.24 -5.05
N LEU A 259 0.52 -13.47 -5.73
CA LEU A 259 0.66 -12.02 -5.51
C LEU A 259 -0.67 -11.28 -5.72
N VAL A 260 -1.35 -11.53 -6.85
CA VAL A 260 -2.64 -10.86 -7.16
C VAL A 260 -3.75 -11.32 -6.22
N SER A 261 -3.83 -12.62 -5.90
CA SER A 261 -4.86 -13.15 -4.99
C SER A 261 -4.72 -12.56 -3.57
N HIS A 262 -3.49 -12.50 -3.04
CA HIS A 262 -3.24 -11.96 -1.71
C HIS A 262 -3.32 -10.44 -1.67
N GLN A 263 -2.99 -9.74 -2.76
CA GLN A 263 -3.29 -8.31 -2.93
C GLN A 263 -4.80 -8.05 -2.80
N ASN A 264 -5.62 -8.78 -3.55
CA ASN A 264 -7.06 -8.57 -3.56
C ASN A 264 -7.73 -8.97 -2.23
N THR A 265 -7.13 -9.91 -1.50
CA THR A 265 -7.68 -10.39 -0.22
C THR A 265 -7.24 -9.51 0.95
N TYR A 266 -5.97 -9.15 1.02
CA TYR A 266 -5.34 -8.52 2.19
C TYR A 266 -4.94 -7.08 1.94
N GLY A 267 -5.16 -6.55 0.74
CA GLY A 267 -4.90 -5.17 0.36
C GLY A 267 -3.44 -4.79 0.38
N VAL A 268 -2.54 -5.70 0.02
CA VAL A 268 -1.08 -5.48 0.00
C VAL A 268 -0.60 -5.48 -1.45
N ASN A 269 -0.01 -4.38 -1.91
CA ASN A 269 0.44 -4.21 -3.30
C ASN A 269 1.31 -5.39 -3.75
N GLY A 270 0.87 -6.09 -4.81
CA GLY A 270 1.51 -7.28 -5.34
C GLY A 270 2.86 -7.01 -6.00
N LEU A 271 3.01 -5.86 -6.67
CA LEU A 271 4.27 -5.48 -7.33
C LEU A 271 5.32 -5.02 -6.31
N LEU A 272 4.94 -4.22 -5.31
CA LEU A 272 5.82 -3.89 -4.17
C LEU A 272 6.20 -5.15 -3.40
N THR A 273 5.26 -6.09 -3.20
CA THR A 273 5.54 -7.39 -2.57
C THR A 273 6.55 -8.20 -3.40
N ALA A 274 6.45 -8.18 -4.73
CA ALA A 274 7.45 -8.81 -5.60
C ALA A 274 8.83 -8.14 -5.47
N GLY A 275 8.89 -6.81 -5.40
CA GLY A 275 10.14 -6.06 -5.19
C GLY A 275 10.80 -6.35 -3.83
N ILE A 276 10.01 -6.45 -2.77
CA ILE A 276 10.50 -6.90 -1.46
C ILE A 276 11.03 -8.33 -1.58
N ALA A 277 10.26 -9.27 -2.13
CA ALA A 277 10.72 -10.65 -2.31
C ALA A 277 12.02 -10.74 -3.12
N ALA A 278 12.16 -9.93 -4.18
CA ALA A 278 13.38 -9.84 -4.97
C ALA A 278 14.57 -9.42 -4.10
N ASN A 279 14.42 -8.34 -3.33
CA ASN A 279 15.44 -7.84 -2.41
C ASN A 279 15.84 -8.87 -1.34
N GLU A 280 14.84 -9.49 -0.69
CA GLU A 280 15.05 -10.38 0.45
C GLU A 280 15.63 -11.74 0.07
N SER A 281 15.48 -12.15 -1.19
CA SER A 281 15.82 -13.49 -1.65
C SER A 281 16.78 -13.54 -2.84
N ALA A 282 17.40 -12.40 -3.20
CA ALA A 282 18.22 -12.28 -4.40
C ALA A 282 17.48 -12.82 -5.63
N TRP A 283 16.28 -12.28 -5.88
CA TRP A 283 15.40 -12.72 -6.95
C TRP A 283 15.00 -14.20 -6.87
N GLY A 284 14.76 -14.72 -5.65
CA GLY A 284 14.32 -16.09 -5.39
C GLY A 284 15.42 -17.15 -5.40
N ASN A 285 16.69 -16.75 -5.33
CA ASN A 285 17.85 -17.64 -5.41
C ASN A 285 18.60 -17.82 -4.08
N SER A 286 18.20 -17.11 -3.02
CA SER A 286 18.84 -17.27 -1.70
C SER A 286 18.67 -18.68 -1.16
N ASN A 287 19.58 -19.10 -0.28
CA ASN A 287 19.51 -20.43 0.34
C ASN A 287 18.17 -20.65 1.07
N LEU A 288 17.64 -19.63 1.76
CA LEU A 288 16.34 -19.69 2.43
C LEU A 288 15.18 -19.85 1.44
N ALA A 289 15.22 -19.16 0.29
CA ALA A 289 14.22 -19.34 -0.75
C ALA A 289 14.26 -20.78 -1.29
N LEU A 290 15.45 -21.26 -1.65
CA LEU A 290 15.63 -22.57 -2.29
C LEU A 290 15.27 -23.73 -1.35
N THR A 291 15.70 -23.68 -0.09
CA THR A 291 15.58 -24.79 0.87
C THR A 291 14.35 -24.71 1.77
N LYS A 292 13.86 -23.51 2.07
CA LYS A 292 12.78 -23.29 3.05
C LYS A 292 11.51 -22.67 2.44
N ASN A 293 11.49 -22.39 1.14
CA ASN A 293 10.44 -21.60 0.48
C ASN A 293 10.18 -20.25 1.17
N ASN A 294 11.22 -19.65 1.76
CA ASN A 294 11.14 -18.38 2.48
C ASN A 294 11.81 -17.28 1.65
N ILE A 295 11.01 -16.56 0.86
CA ILE A 295 11.49 -15.50 -0.05
C ILE A 295 11.49 -14.10 0.58
N PHE A 296 11.09 -13.98 1.86
CA PHE A 296 11.03 -12.70 2.58
C PHE A 296 12.00 -12.63 3.77
N GLY A 297 12.71 -13.73 4.07
CA GLY A 297 13.68 -13.77 5.18
C GLY A 297 13.04 -13.76 6.58
N ILE A 298 11.76 -14.11 6.70
CA ILE A 298 10.99 -13.97 7.95
C ILE A 298 11.48 -14.95 9.03
N ASN A 299 11.68 -14.43 10.27
CA ASN A 299 11.99 -15.16 11.52
C ASN A 299 13.29 -15.98 11.50
N ALA A 300 14.32 -15.49 10.83
CA ALA A 300 15.66 -16.02 11.06
C ALA A 300 16.23 -15.34 12.34
N VAL A 301 16.98 -16.05 13.21
CA VAL A 301 17.41 -15.55 14.54
C VAL A 301 18.90 -15.87 14.80
N ASP A 302 19.64 -14.97 15.48
CA ASP A 302 21.11 -14.93 15.67
C ASP A 302 21.76 -16.23 16.14
N SER A 303 21.05 -16.97 16.99
CA SER A 303 21.62 -18.16 17.64
C SER A 303 21.52 -19.42 16.79
N ASN A 304 20.70 -19.42 15.72
CA ASN A 304 20.50 -20.58 14.86
C ASN A 304 19.77 -20.25 13.52
N PRO A 305 20.49 -20.05 12.40
CA PRO A 305 19.88 -19.83 11.07
C PRO A 305 18.94 -20.96 10.59
N ASP A 306 19.03 -22.16 11.20
CA ASP A 306 18.12 -23.28 10.93
C ASP A 306 16.69 -23.05 11.44
N ASP A 307 16.44 -22.04 12.28
CA ASP A 307 15.10 -21.70 12.82
C ASP A 307 14.28 -20.71 11.95
N ALA A 308 14.85 -20.21 10.84
CA ALA A 308 14.08 -19.47 9.84
C ALA A 308 12.87 -20.29 9.38
N PHE A 309 11.67 -19.69 9.31
CA PHE A 309 10.46 -20.44 8.99
C PHE A 309 10.62 -21.18 7.66
N SER A 310 10.32 -22.48 7.71
CA SER A 310 10.11 -23.28 6.51
C SER A 310 8.62 -23.25 6.17
N TYR A 311 8.31 -22.78 4.97
CA TYR A 311 6.95 -22.73 4.47
C TYR A 311 6.65 -23.95 3.60
N ALA A 312 5.43 -24.49 3.74
CA ALA A 312 4.98 -25.63 2.95
C ALA A 312 4.98 -25.34 1.43
N SER A 313 4.81 -24.09 1.03
CA SER A 313 4.93 -23.61 -0.35
C SER A 313 5.24 -22.11 -0.38
N ILE A 314 5.61 -21.61 -1.56
CA ILE A 314 5.80 -20.17 -1.79
C ILE A 314 4.50 -19.39 -1.59
N ASP A 315 3.35 -19.96 -1.98
CA ASP A 315 2.05 -19.33 -1.74
C ASP A 315 1.75 -19.15 -0.24
N VAL A 316 2.07 -20.14 0.60
CA VAL A 316 1.91 -20.02 2.05
C VAL A 316 2.84 -18.95 2.63
N CYS A 317 4.05 -18.81 2.08
CA CYS A 317 4.99 -17.74 2.44
C CYS A 317 4.42 -16.36 2.09
N ILE A 318 3.94 -16.16 0.86
CA ILE A 318 3.32 -14.89 0.40
C ILE A 318 2.06 -14.56 1.19
N LYS A 319 1.23 -15.55 1.50
CA LYS A 319 0.06 -15.39 2.37
C LYS A 319 0.46 -14.92 3.76
N ALA A 320 1.46 -15.56 4.38
CA ALA A 320 1.93 -15.18 5.71
C ALA A 320 2.46 -13.75 5.72
N PHE A 321 3.30 -13.40 4.74
CA PHE A 321 3.80 -12.03 4.56
C PHE A 321 2.66 -11.02 4.42
N SER A 322 1.73 -11.25 3.49
CA SER A 322 0.64 -10.30 3.18
C SER A 322 -0.37 -10.15 4.32
N GLU A 323 -0.81 -11.25 4.93
CA GLU A 323 -1.83 -11.22 5.99
C GLU A 323 -1.23 -10.81 7.34
N THR A 324 -0.20 -11.53 7.79
CA THR A 324 0.27 -11.48 9.17
C THR A 324 1.25 -10.34 9.39
N TYR A 325 2.27 -10.24 8.53
CA TYR A 325 3.34 -9.26 8.70
C TYR A 325 2.90 -7.89 8.19
N MET A 326 2.35 -7.82 6.98
CA MET A 326 1.91 -6.56 6.39
C MET A 326 0.56 -6.11 6.97
N SER A 327 -0.56 -6.73 6.58
CA SER A 327 -1.89 -6.17 6.89
C SER A 327 -2.19 -6.09 8.40
N LYS A 328 -1.84 -7.13 9.17
CA LYS A 328 -2.04 -7.15 10.63
C LYS A 328 -0.92 -6.46 11.43
N GLY A 329 0.25 -6.28 10.82
CA GLY A 329 1.45 -5.73 11.45
C GLY A 329 1.82 -4.34 10.92
N TYR A 330 2.77 -4.26 9.98
CA TYR A 330 3.34 -2.98 9.51
C TYR A 330 2.32 -1.99 8.94
N LEU A 331 1.16 -2.45 8.46
CA LEU A 331 0.09 -1.60 7.95
C LEU A 331 -0.98 -1.29 9.01
N ASN A 332 -0.88 -1.83 10.22
CA ASN A 332 -1.86 -1.66 11.28
C ASN A 332 -1.40 -0.56 12.25
N PRO A 333 -2.08 0.60 12.32
CA PRO A 333 -1.70 1.72 13.18
C PRO A 333 -1.68 1.45 14.70
N LYS A 334 -2.10 0.26 15.15
CA LYS A 334 -2.01 -0.19 16.54
C LYS A 334 -0.83 -1.15 16.81
N ASP A 335 -0.15 -1.63 15.78
CA ASP A 335 1.02 -2.49 15.92
C ASP A 335 2.26 -1.64 16.24
N TRP A 336 3.15 -2.15 17.08
CA TRP A 336 4.37 -1.45 17.48
C TRP A 336 5.37 -1.27 16.32
N ARG A 337 5.23 -2.06 15.25
CA ARG A 337 6.03 -1.95 14.02
C ARG A 337 5.54 -0.86 13.08
N TYR A 338 4.38 -0.25 13.35
CA TYR A 338 3.79 0.72 12.45
C TYR A 338 4.53 2.06 12.50
N PHE A 339 5.23 2.36 11.41
CA PHE A 339 5.84 3.67 11.13
C PHE A 339 5.32 4.25 9.79
N GLY A 340 4.17 3.76 9.32
CA GLY A 340 3.54 4.12 8.05
C GLY A 340 3.58 2.96 7.04
N GLY A 341 2.51 2.80 6.27
CA GLY A 341 2.32 1.64 5.40
C GLY A 341 3.01 1.69 4.03
N PHE A 342 4.29 2.06 3.95
CA PHE A 342 5.08 2.17 2.70
C PHE A 342 6.53 1.70 2.95
N LEU A 343 7.34 1.45 1.91
CA LEU A 343 8.71 0.91 2.10
C LEU A 343 9.57 1.84 2.97
N GLY A 344 9.66 3.11 2.57
CA GLY A 344 10.26 4.19 3.35
C GLY A 344 11.77 4.07 3.56
N ASN A 345 12.23 4.63 4.68
CA ASN A 345 13.62 4.78 5.07
C ASN A 345 13.76 4.68 6.60
N LYS A 346 14.87 5.15 7.19
CA LYS A 346 15.07 5.06 8.65
C LYS A 346 14.27 6.07 9.46
N ALA A 347 13.65 7.07 8.83
CA ALA A 347 12.76 8.02 9.50
C ALA A 347 11.30 7.52 9.57
N SER A 348 10.85 6.77 8.57
CA SER A 348 9.45 6.32 8.48
C SER A 348 9.27 5.20 7.47
N GLY A 349 8.13 4.50 7.55
CA GLY A 349 7.81 3.34 6.73
C GLY A 349 8.27 2.02 7.33
N ILE A 350 8.11 0.95 6.56
CA ILE A 350 8.40 -0.44 6.94
C ILE A 350 9.88 -0.60 7.34
N ASN A 351 10.79 0.08 6.63
CA ASN A 351 12.24 -0.03 6.86
C ASN A 351 12.66 0.28 8.31
N VAL A 352 11.92 1.14 9.03
CA VAL A 352 12.26 1.50 10.43
C VAL A 352 12.36 0.28 11.34
N LYS A 353 11.49 -0.71 11.16
CA LYS A 353 11.43 -1.92 12.01
C LYS A 353 11.72 -3.22 11.26
N TYR A 354 11.77 -3.20 9.93
CA TYR A 354 11.97 -4.39 9.10
C TYR A 354 13.44 -4.77 8.89
N ALA A 355 14.32 -3.81 8.62
CA ALA A 355 15.71 -4.08 8.26
C ALA A 355 16.67 -3.09 8.92
N SER A 356 17.87 -3.53 9.26
CA SER A 356 19.00 -2.75 9.75
C SER A 356 19.71 -1.99 8.63
N ASP A 357 19.61 -2.48 7.39
CA ASP A 357 20.07 -1.78 6.19
C ASP A 357 19.32 -0.44 6.01
N PRO A 358 20.01 0.71 6.11
CA PRO A 358 19.36 2.01 5.98
C PRO A 358 18.72 2.23 4.60
N TYR A 359 19.11 1.49 3.57
CA TYR A 359 18.66 1.66 2.19
C TYR A 359 17.81 0.49 1.67
N TRP A 360 17.35 -0.40 2.57
CA TRP A 360 16.45 -1.52 2.23
C TRP A 360 15.25 -1.09 1.38
N GLY A 361 14.59 0.00 1.77
CA GLY A 361 13.41 0.51 1.05
C GLY A 361 13.73 1.02 -0.36
N GLU A 362 14.94 1.55 -0.58
CA GLU A 362 15.41 1.95 -1.91
C GLU A 362 15.69 0.72 -2.79
N LYS A 363 16.33 -0.32 -2.24
CA LYS A 363 16.62 -1.56 -2.98
C LYS A 363 15.34 -2.29 -3.39
N ALA A 364 14.39 -2.44 -2.47
CA ALA A 364 13.09 -3.02 -2.77
C ALA A 364 12.35 -2.20 -3.85
N ALA A 365 12.38 -0.86 -3.77
CA ALA A 365 11.78 0.01 -4.78
C ALA A 365 12.50 -0.06 -6.14
N ALA A 366 13.81 -0.25 -6.18
CA ALA A 366 14.56 -0.42 -7.42
C ALA A 366 14.14 -1.70 -8.16
N ALA A 367 13.97 -2.82 -7.44
CA ALA A 367 13.39 -4.04 -8.02
C ALA A 367 12.01 -3.80 -8.66
N VAL A 368 11.18 -2.96 -8.02
CA VAL A 368 9.86 -2.56 -8.57
C VAL A 368 10.01 -1.72 -9.83
N TRP A 369 10.97 -0.79 -9.87
CA TRP A 369 11.24 0.00 -11.08
C TRP A 369 11.62 -0.86 -12.29
N PHE A 370 12.44 -1.90 -12.09
CA PHE A 370 12.79 -2.83 -13.18
C PHE A 370 11.56 -3.62 -13.66
N LEU A 371 10.77 -4.17 -12.73
CA LEU A 371 9.56 -4.91 -13.08
C LEU A 371 8.54 -4.03 -13.80
N ASP A 372 8.32 -2.80 -13.34
CA ASP A 372 7.36 -1.88 -13.98
C ASP A 372 7.86 -1.42 -15.36
N GLU A 373 9.16 -1.14 -15.53
CA GLU A 373 9.73 -0.80 -16.84
C GLU A 373 9.58 -1.96 -17.84
N ALA A 374 9.85 -3.20 -17.41
CA ALA A 374 9.63 -4.41 -18.22
C ALA A 374 8.15 -4.60 -18.60
N GLY A 375 7.22 -4.11 -17.77
CA GLY A 375 5.78 -4.20 -18.00
C GLY A 375 5.17 -3.06 -18.80
N GLY A 376 5.99 -2.13 -19.30
CA GLY A 376 5.53 -0.98 -20.07
C GLY A 376 5.07 0.19 -19.20
N ASN A 377 5.53 0.26 -17.95
CA ASN A 377 5.33 1.37 -17.03
C ASN A 377 3.86 1.60 -16.60
N GLN A 378 3.16 0.54 -16.22
CA GLN A 378 1.73 0.61 -15.89
C GLN A 378 1.44 1.14 -14.49
N ASP A 379 2.36 0.97 -13.52
CA ASP A 379 2.11 1.34 -12.12
C ASP A 379 2.82 2.63 -11.68
N GLN A 380 3.89 3.05 -12.36
CA GLN A 380 4.61 4.28 -12.00
C GLN A 380 3.71 5.51 -12.09
N ASN A 381 3.77 6.36 -11.07
CA ASN A 381 3.04 7.62 -10.97
C ASN A 381 1.51 7.52 -11.18
N VAL A 382 0.91 6.34 -11.08
CA VAL A 382 -0.54 6.15 -11.17
C VAL A 382 -1.27 6.80 -10.00
N TYR A 383 -0.73 6.66 -8.79
CA TYR A 383 -1.38 7.13 -7.56
C TYR A 383 -0.91 8.51 -7.13
N THR A 384 -1.84 9.30 -6.59
CA THR A 384 -1.49 10.54 -5.88
C THR A 384 -0.95 10.19 -4.50
N ILE A 385 0.24 10.68 -4.20
CA ILE A 385 0.91 10.50 -2.91
C ILE A 385 1.01 11.86 -2.22
N ALA A 386 0.58 11.89 -0.97
CA ALA A 386 0.82 13.01 -0.08
C ALA A 386 1.73 12.58 1.08
N ILE A 387 2.52 13.53 1.57
CA ILE A 387 3.46 13.32 2.67
C ILE A 387 3.10 14.25 3.81
N LYS A 388 3.06 13.68 5.01
CA LYS A 388 3.04 14.41 6.27
C LYS A 388 4.46 14.76 6.69
N ASP A 389 4.69 16.01 7.10
CA ASP A 389 5.94 16.46 7.73
C ASP A 389 7.19 16.21 6.86
N THR A 390 7.24 16.81 5.66
CA THR A 390 8.33 16.66 4.67
C THR A 390 9.70 17.16 5.14
N MET A 391 9.76 17.85 6.28
CA MET A 391 10.96 18.46 6.85
C MET A 391 11.36 17.89 8.22
N ALA A 392 10.60 16.91 8.74
CA ALA A 392 10.84 16.27 10.03
C ALA A 392 11.02 17.24 11.20
N ASN A 393 10.18 18.28 11.25
CA ASN A 393 10.29 19.34 12.25
C ASN A 393 9.02 19.45 13.11
N SER A 394 7.88 19.03 12.58
CA SER A 394 6.60 19.18 13.27
C SER A 394 6.20 17.94 14.06
N HIS A 395 6.63 16.74 13.62
CA HIS A 395 6.30 15.43 14.21
C HIS A 395 4.82 15.27 14.56
N GLN A 396 3.95 15.89 13.75
CA GLN A 396 2.53 15.96 14.04
C GLN A 396 1.89 14.58 13.96
N ASN A 397 1.00 14.30 14.91
CA ASN A 397 0.17 13.11 14.90
C ASN A 397 -1.15 13.40 14.19
N VAL A 398 -1.15 13.19 12.86
CA VAL A 398 -2.29 13.52 12.01
C VAL A 398 -3.39 12.47 12.15
N GLN A 399 -4.62 12.94 12.34
CA GLN A 399 -5.79 12.07 12.54
C GLN A 399 -6.44 11.71 11.20
N VAL A 400 -6.69 10.43 11.01
CA VAL A 400 -7.50 9.91 9.90
C VAL A 400 -8.92 9.70 10.41
N ARG A 401 -9.88 10.36 9.79
CA ARG A 401 -11.27 10.46 10.27
C ARG A 401 -12.25 9.73 9.38
N ALA A 402 -13.38 9.34 9.95
CA ALA A 402 -14.44 8.64 9.23
C ALA A 402 -15.12 9.54 8.19
N GLU A 403 -15.31 10.83 8.47
CA GLU A 403 -15.95 11.77 7.54
C GLU A 403 -15.07 12.99 7.29
N SER A 404 -15.40 13.75 6.23
CA SER A 404 -14.67 14.96 5.81
C SER A 404 -14.95 16.16 6.74
N ASN A 405 -14.85 16.00 8.05
CA ASN A 405 -14.99 17.08 9.02
C ASN A 405 -14.28 16.76 10.35
N ALA A 406 -13.86 17.82 11.05
CA ALA A 406 -13.10 17.73 12.29
C ALA A 406 -13.88 17.14 13.48
N GLY A 407 -15.22 17.10 13.44
CA GLY A 407 -16.06 16.55 14.49
C GLY A 407 -16.28 15.04 14.38
N SER A 408 -15.92 14.43 13.25
CA SER A 408 -16.19 13.02 13.00
C SER A 408 -15.23 12.09 13.73
N THR A 409 -15.66 10.84 13.89
CA THR A 409 -14.90 9.77 14.55
C THR A 409 -13.48 9.66 13.98
N VAL A 410 -12.49 9.67 14.88
CA VAL A 410 -11.10 9.37 14.52
C VAL A 410 -10.97 7.85 14.38
N LEU A 411 -10.59 7.38 13.19
CA LEU A 411 -10.37 5.97 12.91
C LEU A 411 -9.05 5.49 13.54
N TYR A 412 -8.01 6.28 13.30
CA TYR A 412 -6.65 6.13 13.82
C TYR A 412 -5.86 7.42 13.59
N SER A 413 -4.62 7.45 14.06
CA SER A 413 -3.69 8.54 13.78
C SER A 413 -2.40 8.02 13.17
N THR A 414 -1.71 8.83 12.38
CA THR A 414 -0.53 8.43 11.62
C THR A 414 0.70 8.12 12.47
N GLY A 415 0.73 8.51 13.76
CA GLY A 415 1.94 8.53 14.59
C GLY A 415 2.73 9.83 14.43
N THR A 416 3.86 9.95 15.13
CA THR A 416 4.72 11.15 15.22
C THR A 416 5.93 11.12 14.29
N GLN A 417 6.17 10.02 13.59
CA GLN A 417 7.22 9.90 12.60
C GLN A 417 7.01 10.90 11.45
N SER A 418 8.10 11.42 10.92
CA SER A 418 8.10 12.38 9.81
C SER A 418 7.88 11.66 8.47
N ASN A 419 7.79 12.42 7.38
CA ASN A 419 7.75 11.89 6.01
C ASN A 419 6.73 10.75 5.77
N THR A 420 5.62 10.73 6.52
CA THR A 420 4.63 9.65 6.42
C THR A 420 3.83 9.79 5.13
N SER A 421 3.86 8.77 4.29
CA SER A 421 3.11 8.70 3.04
C SER A 421 1.64 8.33 3.26
N LEU A 422 0.76 8.99 2.51
CA LEU A 422 -0.67 8.69 2.41
C LEU A 422 -1.10 8.63 0.95
N LEU A 423 -1.97 7.67 0.63
CA LEU A 423 -2.56 7.52 -0.70
C LEU A 423 -3.83 8.38 -0.80
N ILE A 424 -3.86 9.33 -1.73
CA ILE A 424 -5.03 10.18 -1.94
C ILE A 424 -5.96 9.52 -2.97
N LEU A 425 -7.23 9.34 -2.60
CA LEU A 425 -8.27 8.75 -3.46
C LEU A 425 -9.04 9.79 -4.29
N ASP A 426 -9.08 11.03 -3.80
CA ASP A 426 -9.68 12.19 -4.46
C ASP A 426 -8.76 13.40 -4.32
N ASN A 427 -8.28 13.92 -5.46
CA ASN A 427 -7.38 15.07 -5.53
C ASN A 427 -8.08 16.39 -5.20
N THR A 428 -9.40 16.38 -4.96
CA THR A 428 -10.17 17.53 -4.51
C THR A 428 -10.50 17.36 -3.03
N SER A 429 -10.14 18.37 -2.22
CA SER A 429 -10.53 18.35 -0.82
C SER A 429 -12.02 18.66 -0.68
N GLN A 430 -12.68 17.93 0.23
CA GLN A 430 -14.07 18.12 0.60
C GLN A 430 -14.10 18.68 2.02
N ASN A 431 -14.67 19.88 2.20
CA ASN A 431 -14.72 20.57 3.50
C ASN A 431 -13.33 20.74 4.17
N GLY A 432 -12.27 20.90 3.38
CA GLY A 432 -10.89 21.01 3.88
C GLY A 432 -10.22 19.67 4.22
N PHE A 433 -10.80 18.54 3.81
CA PHE A 433 -10.21 17.21 4.01
C PHE A 433 -10.02 16.47 2.69
N TYR A 434 -8.90 15.77 2.52
CA TYR A 434 -8.72 14.82 1.43
C TYR A 434 -9.23 13.45 1.82
N LYS A 435 -9.84 12.75 0.86
CA LYS A 435 -10.19 11.34 1.00
C LYS A 435 -8.94 10.48 0.77
N VAL A 436 -8.63 9.60 1.72
CA VAL A 436 -7.42 8.76 1.71
C VAL A 436 -7.75 7.30 1.93
N ILE A 437 -6.95 6.40 1.37
CA ILE A 437 -7.06 4.98 1.73
C ILE A 437 -6.66 4.80 3.20
N SER A 438 -7.31 3.86 3.90
CA SER A 438 -6.91 3.51 5.26
C SER A 438 -5.68 2.59 5.24
N ASP A 439 -4.68 2.86 6.06
CA ASP A 439 -3.54 1.94 6.25
C ASP A 439 -4.01 0.66 6.96
N GLY A 440 -4.75 0.83 8.05
CA GLY A 440 -5.28 -0.29 8.83
C GLY A 440 -6.61 -0.82 8.30
N VAL A 441 -6.88 -2.09 8.57
CA VAL A 441 -8.19 -2.72 8.32
C VAL A 441 -9.25 -2.06 9.20
N LEU A 442 -10.36 -1.60 8.59
CA LEU A 442 -11.47 -0.98 9.31
C LEU A 442 -12.56 -2.00 9.63
N ASN A 443 -13.27 -1.80 10.73
CA ASN A 443 -14.51 -2.52 10.99
C ASN A 443 -15.60 -2.13 9.96
N SER A 444 -16.63 -2.97 9.81
CA SER A 444 -17.68 -2.79 8.78
C SER A 444 -18.47 -1.47 8.94
N SER A 445 -18.58 -0.95 10.15
CA SER A 445 -19.24 0.33 10.44
C SER A 445 -18.33 1.54 10.23
N ARG A 446 -17.06 1.35 9.86
CA ARG A 446 -16.05 2.40 9.67
C ARG A 446 -15.94 3.34 10.88
N THR A 447 -15.95 2.78 12.08
CA THR A 447 -15.82 3.51 13.35
C THR A 447 -14.48 3.30 14.04
N GLY A 448 -13.62 2.43 13.48
CA GLY A 448 -12.28 2.17 13.99
C GLY A 448 -11.65 0.95 13.31
N LEU A 449 -10.46 0.60 13.79
CA LEU A 449 -9.67 -0.53 13.28
C LEU A 449 -10.24 -1.88 13.75
N ASP A 450 -10.25 -2.87 12.85
CA ASP A 450 -10.42 -4.29 13.17
C ASP A 450 -9.07 -5.00 13.16
N ALA A 451 -8.50 -5.19 14.36
CA ALA A 451 -7.20 -5.84 14.52
C ALA A 451 -7.26 -7.38 14.40
N SER A 452 -8.46 -7.98 14.31
CA SER A 452 -8.62 -9.44 14.24
C SER A 452 -8.48 -9.97 12.82
N SER A 453 -8.74 -9.13 11.82
CA SER A 453 -8.73 -9.47 10.41
C SER A 453 -7.55 -8.84 9.69
N GLY A 454 -6.99 -9.56 8.73
CA GLY A 454 -6.04 -8.99 7.75
C GLY A 454 -6.73 -8.61 6.44
N LYS A 455 -8.01 -8.97 6.26
CA LYS A 455 -8.73 -8.76 5.00
C LYS A 455 -9.03 -7.29 4.79
N PHE A 456 -8.75 -6.79 3.60
CA PHE A 456 -8.87 -5.39 3.28
C PHE A 456 -9.81 -5.19 2.09
N ASP A 457 -10.79 -4.29 2.23
CA ASP A 457 -11.74 -3.96 1.17
C ASP A 457 -11.49 -2.54 0.67
N PHE A 458 -10.86 -2.43 -0.50
CA PHE A 458 -10.54 -1.16 -1.15
C PHE A 458 -11.76 -0.26 -1.40
N SER A 459 -12.97 -0.83 -1.49
CA SER A 459 -14.18 -0.05 -1.77
C SER A 459 -14.74 0.68 -0.55
N SER A 460 -14.42 0.19 0.66
CA SER A 460 -15.03 0.67 1.91
C SER A 460 -14.01 1.15 2.95
N MET A 461 -12.75 0.70 2.88
CA MET A 461 -11.72 1.01 3.88
C MET A 461 -10.94 2.28 3.54
N TYR A 462 -11.59 3.42 3.73
CA TYR A 462 -11.01 4.75 3.53
C TYR A 462 -11.34 5.70 4.68
N GLY A 463 -10.57 6.77 4.80
CA GLY A 463 -10.79 7.86 5.75
C GLY A 463 -10.57 9.23 5.12
N TYR A 464 -10.49 10.24 5.98
CA TYR A 464 -10.29 11.63 5.61
C TYR A 464 -9.22 12.29 6.46
N VAL A 465 -8.34 13.06 5.83
CA VAL A 465 -7.23 13.76 6.48
C VAL A 465 -7.31 15.26 6.20
N ALA A 466 -6.98 16.10 7.17
CA ALA A 466 -7.01 17.56 7.00
C ALA A 466 -6.00 17.99 5.93
N ALA A 467 -6.46 18.77 4.94
CA ALA A 467 -5.67 19.09 3.75
C ALA A 467 -4.43 19.94 4.03
N ASP A 468 -4.45 20.74 5.10
CA ASP A 468 -3.36 21.58 5.56
C ASP A 468 -2.27 20.82 6.36
N SER A 469 -2.56 19.57 6.73
CA SER A 469 -1.63 18.72 7.50
C SER A 469 -0.69 17.88 6.63
N ILE A 470 -0.85 17.91 5.31
CA ILE A 470 -0.13 17.08 4.34
C ILE A 470 0.22 17.86 3.08
N VAL A 471 1.25 17.41 2.37
CA VAL A 471 1.70 18.01 1.09
C VAL A 471 1.58 16.96 -0.01
N ILE A 472 0.88 17.25 -1.09
CA ILE A 472 0.87 16.38 -2.28
C ILE A 472 2.24 16.50 -2.96
N VAL A 473 2.99 15.40 -3.02
CA VAL A 473 4.35 15.34 -3.59
C VAL A 473 4.39 14.63 -4.95
N ASN A 474 3.42 13.75 -5.19
CA ASN A 474 3.18 13.16 -6.50
C ASN A 474 1.69 13.27 -6.82
N LYS A 475 1.36 13.85 -7.99
CA LYS A 475 0.00 13.80 -8.51
C LYS A 475 -0.11 12.61 -9.44
N GLY A 476 -0.96 11.67 -9.07
CA GLY A 476 -1.19 10.47 -9.86
C GLY A 476 -1.74 10.81 -11.24
N THR A 477 -1.40 10.01 -12.24
CA THR A 477 -2.05 10.02 -13.54
C THR A 477 -3.49 9.51 -13.47
N ASN A 478 -3.92 8.91 -12.33
CA ASN A 478 -5.28 8.44 -12.06
C ASN A 478 -6.35 9.53 -12.28
N LEU A 479 -6.73 9.69 -13.54
CA LEU A 479 -8.05 9.38 -14.08
C LEU A 479 -9.15 9.30 -13.01
N ALA A 480 -9.92 10.37 -12.89
CA ALA A 480 -11.13 10.41 -12.07
C ALA A 480 -12.28 9.69 -12.79
N GLY A 481 -13.31 9.27 -12.03
CA GLY A 481 -14.47 8.61 -12.64
C GLY A 481 -14.15 7.20 -13.14
N VAL A 482 -14.74 6.81 -14.26
CA VAL A 482 -14.56 5.47 -14.85
C VAL A 482 -13.22 5.25 -15.52
N ASP A 483 -12.51 6.32 -15.84
CA ASP A 483 -11.19 6.26 -16.46
C ASP A 483 -10.15 5.59 -15.54
N ARG A 484 -10.46 5.52 -14.23
CA ARG A 484 -9.65 4.76 -13.28
C ARG A 484 -9.69 3.25 -13.52
N PHE A 485 -10.69 2.76 -14.25
CA PHE A 485 -10.83 1.34 -14.53
C PHE A 485 -10.05 0.99 -15.80
N MET A 486 -9.05 0.14 -15.66
CA MET A 486 -8.15 -0.23 -16.74
C MET A 486 -8.81 -1.12 -17.79
N ASP A 487 -9.91 -1.77 -17.43
CA ASP A 487 -10.75 -2.53 -18.34
C ASP A 487 -11.89 -1.69 -18.94
N VAL A 488 -11.87 -0.37 -18.76
CA VAL A 488 -12.83 0.58 -19.35
C VAL A 488 -12.10 1.57 -20.25
N ASP A 489 -11.84 1.13 -21.49
CA ASP A 489 -11.27 1.98 -22.54
C ASP A 489 -12.26 3.09 -22.95
N GLY A 490 -11.79 4.34 -23.06
CA GLY A 490 -12.57 5.52 -23.48
C GLY A 490 -13.26 5.39 -24.84
N SER A 491 -12.78 4.49 -25.70
CA SER A 491 -13.33 4.17 -27.02
C SER A 491 -14.26 2.95 -27.03
N ALA A 492 -14.39 2.23 -25.90
CA ALA A 492 -15.25 1.06 -25.82
C ALA A 492 -16.73 1.43 -25.94
N TRP A 493 -17.52 0.59 -26.62
CA TRP A 493 -18.96 0.81 -26.84
C TRP A 493 -19.76 0.98 -25.54
N PHE A 494 -19.28 0.41 -24.44
CA PHE A 494 -19.92 0.47 -23.13
C PHE A 494 -19.48 1.66 -22.27
N TYR A 495 -18.46 2.42 -22.69
CA TYR A 495 -17.82 3.45 -21.88
C TYR A 495 -18.83 4.43 -21.27
N GLU A 496 -19.67 5.06 -22.12
CA GLU A 496 -20.67 6.04 -21.69
C GLU A 496 -21.73 5.44 -20.76
N TYR A 497 -22.09 4.17 -20.95
CA TYR A 497 -23.03 3.48 -20.08
C TYR A 497 -22.44 3.18 -18.71
N VAL A 498 -21.19 2.70 -18.68
CA VAL A 498 -20.44 2.45 -17.45
C VAL A 498 -20.24 3.74 -16.68
N LYS A 499 -19.86 4.82 -17.37
CA LYS A 499 -19.77 6.17 -16.82
C LYS A 499 -21.07 6.63 -16.18
N PHE A 500 -22.18 6.49 -16.90
CA PHE A 500 -23.50 6.93 -16.42
C PHE A 500 -23.90 6.28 -15.09
N VAL A 501 -23.76 4.96 -14.98
CA VAL A 501 -24.13 4.20 -13.78
C VAL A 501 -23.12 4.36 -12.63
N TYR A 502 -21.84 4.57 -12.95
CA TYR A 502 -20.80 4.79 -11.95
C TYR A 502 -20.92 6.16 -11.30
N ASP A 503 -21.08 7.22 -12.10
CA ASP A 503 -21.19 8.60 -11.59
C ASP A 503 -22.43 8.80 -10.71
N ARG A 504 -23.45 7.94 -10.86
CA ARG A 504 -24.68 7.93 -10.04
C ARG A 504 -24.61 6.98 -8.84
N GLY A 505 -23.50 6.28 -8.65
CA GLY A 505 -23.34 5.30 -7.57
C GLY A 505 -24.23 4.06 -7.69
N ILE A 506 -24.81 3.80 -8.87
CA ILE A 506 -25.71 2.67 -9.12
C ILE A 506 -24.89 1.38 -9.29
N MET A 507 -23.84 1.43 -10.11
CA MET A 507 -22.85 0.37 -10.22
C MET A 507 -21.50 0.88 -9.73
N THR A 508 -20.76 0.03 -9.03
CA THR A 508 -19.40 0.31 -8.54
C THR A 508 -18.40 -0.59 -9.24
N GLY A 509 -17.11 -0.26 -9.17
CA GLY A 509 -16.04 -1.18 -9.60
C GLY A 509 -16.11 -2.52 -8.85
N MET A 510 -15.56 -3.57 -9.45
CA MET A 510 -15.29 -4.83 -8.77
C MET A 510 -14.13 -4.69 -7.79
N ASP A 511 -13.16 -3.85 -8.14
CA ASP A 511 -12.06 -3.41 -7.30
C ASP A 511 -11.68 -1.96 -7.68
N MET A 512 -10.52 -1.49 -7.22
CA MET A 512 -10.07 -0.11 -7.45
C MET A 512 -9.82 0.23 -8.92
N PHE A 513 -9.44 -0.76 -9.74
CA PHE A 513 -9.01 -0.58 -11.14
C PHE A 513 -9.78 -1.43 -12.14
N ARG A 514 -10.74 -2.22 -11.69
CA ARG A 514 -11.54 -3.06 -12.55
C ARG A 514 -13.02 -2.74 -12.39
N PHE A 515 -13.66 -2.33 -13.49
CA PHE A 515 -15.12 -2.31 -13.54
C PHE A 515 -15.68 -3.70 -13.82
N GLY A 516 -14.97 -4.54 -14.58
CA GLY A 516 -15.37 -5.85 -15.04
C GLY A 516 -16.47 -5.83 -16.11
N PRO A 517 -16.39 -5.03 -17.19
CA PRO A 517 -17.51 -4.88 -18.13
C PRO A 517 -17.90 -6.19 -18.82
N GLY A 518 -16.94 -7.09 -19.05
CA GLY A 518 -17.17 -8.42 -19.62
C GLY A 518 -17.61 -9.50 -18.61
N GLU A 519 -17.53 -9.23 -17.31
CA GLU A 519 -17.84 -10.22 -16.27
C GLU A 519 -19.36 -10.40 -16.14
N ASP A 520 -19.79 -11.64 -15.97
CA ASP A 520 -21.20 -11.99 -15.78
C ASP A 520 -21.70 -11.52 -14.41
N LEU A 521 -22.92 -10.99 -14.37
CA LEU A 521 -23.55 -10.53 -13.12
C LEU A 521 -24.19 -11.68 -12.35
N SER A 522 -23.97 -11.70 -11.04
CA SER A 522 -24.79 -12.52 -10.15
C SER A 522 -26.15 -11.86 -9.85
N ARG A 523 -27.13 -12.68 -9.48
CA ARG A 523 -28.45 -12.21 -9.04
C ARG A 523 -28.37 -11.27 -7.84
N ALA A 524 -27.46 -11.52 -6.90
CA ALA A 524 -27.23 -10.63 -5.75
C ALA A 524 -26.70 -9.26 -6.17
N GLN A 525 -25.77 -9.21 -7.13
CA GLN A 525 -25.27 -7.95 -7.67
C GLN A 525 -26.38 -7.18 -8.38
N PHE A 526 -27.21 -7.85 -9.17
CA PHE A 526 -28.32 -7.19 -9.86
C PHE A 526 -29.39 -6.66 -8.89
N ALA A 527 -29.74 -7.41 -7.83
CA ALA A 527 -30.61 -6.92 -6.77
C ALA A 527 -30.04 -5.65 -6.09
N THR A 528 -28.73 -5.63 -5.86
CA THR A 528 -28.01 -4.47 -5.30
C THR A 528 -28.10 -3.25 -6.21
N ILE A 529 -28.05 -3.43 -7.53
CA ILE A 529 -28.18 -2.35 -8.51
C ILE A 529 -29.59 -1.73 -8.44
N LEU A 530 -30.65 -2.55 -8.46
CA LEU A 530 -32.03 -2.06 -8.36
C LEU A 530 -32.30 -1.35 -7.02
N TYR A 531 -31.75 -1.88 -5.93
CA TYR A 531 -31.84 -1.27 -4.61
C TYR A 531 -31.18 0.12 -4.57
N ARG A 532 -29.99 0.27 -5.18
CA ARG A 532 -29.31 1.57 -5.29
C ARG A 532 -30.10 2.55 -6.14
N MET A 533 -30.70 2.10 -7.24
CA MET A 533 -31.61 2.92 -8.05
C MET A 533 -32.82 3.42 -7.25
N ALA A 534 -33.32 2.62 -6.30
CA ALA A 534 -34.41 3.01 -5.40
C ALA A 534 -33.96 3.92 -4.24
N GLY A 535 -32.70 4.38 -4.21
CA GLY A 535 -32.18 5.24 -3.15
C GLY A 535 -31.72 4.50 -1.90
N SER A 536 -31.47 3.18 -1.98
CA SER A 536 -31.01 2.34 -0.87
C SER A 536 -31.85 2.46 0.42
N PRO A 537 -33.18 2.24 0.35
CA PRO A 537 -34.08 2.42 1.49
C PRO A 537 -33.78 1.44 2.64
N SER A 538 -33.88 1.91 3.89
CA SER A 538 -33.64 1.07 5.07
C SER A 538 -34.62 -0.11 5.15
N VAL A 539 -34.08 -1.31 5.40
CA VAL A 539 -34.85 -2.55 5.57
C VAL A 539 -34.32 -3.32 6.78
N SER A 540 -35.23 -3.79 7.64
CA SER A 540 -34.89 -4.67 8.75
C SER A 540 -34.66 -6.10 8.27
N TYR A 541 -33.67 -6.78 8.86
CA TYR A 541 -33.41 -8.17 8.53
C TYR A 541 -34.60 -9.06 8.87
N SER A 542 -34.92 -9.97 7.95
CA SER A 542 -35.83 -11.09 8.15
C SER A 542 -35.33 -12.29 7.35
N ASN A 543 -35.44 -13.49 7.92
CA ASN A 543 -34.95 -14.70 7.27
C ASN A 543 -35.96 -15.21 6.22
N VAL A 544 -36.07 -14.49 5.10
CA VAL A 544 -36.99 -14.82 3.99
C VAL A 544 -36.47 -15.98 3.14
N PHE A 545 -35.17 -15.99 2.88
CA PHE A 545 -34.49 -17.02 2.09
C PHE A 545 -33.39 -17.68 2.93
N PRO A 546 -33.29 -19.02 2.96
CA PRO A 546 -32.32 -19.74 3.78
C PRO A 546 -30.86 -19.50 3.34
N ASP A 547 -30.64 -19.09 2.09
CA ASP A 547 -29.35 -18.76 1.49
C ASP A 547 -29.00 -17.26 1.53
N VAL A 548 -29.78 -16.46 2.27
CA VAL A 548 -29.53 -15.02 2.46
C VAL A 548 -29.44 -14.72 3.96
N GLN A 549 -28.23 -14.86 4.52
CA GLN A 549 -28.00 -14.60 5.94
C GLN A 549 -27.85 -13.09 6.20
N ASP A 550 -27.89 -12.70 7.48
CA ASP A 550 -27.68 -11.31 7.88
C ASP A 550 -26.22 -10.85 7.63
N GLY A 551 -26.03 -9.56 7.38
CA GLY A 551 -24.72 -8.93 7.29
C GLY A 551 -23.97 -9.06 5.94
N TYR A 552 -24.54 -9.71 4.92
CA TYR A 552 -23.96 -9.66 3.57
C TYR A 552 -24.37 -8.39 2.82
N PHE A 553 -23.52 -7.92 1.90
CA PHE A 553 -23.77 -6.68 1.13
C PHE A 553 -25.09 -6.71 0.35
N PHE A 554 -25.56 -7.91 -0.02
CA PHE A 554 -26.80 -8.12 -0.77
C PHE A 554 -28.02 -8.41 0.12
N THR A 555 -27.85 -8.55 1.44
CA THR A 555 -28.95 -8.89 2.35
C THR A 555 -30.07 -7.85 2.28
N SER A 556 -29.78 -6.57 2.56
CA SER A 556 -30.78 -5.51 2.48
C SER A 556 -31.35 -5.33 1.07
N PRO A 557 -30.54 -5.33 -0.02
CA PRO A 557 -31.06 -5.32 -1.37
C PRO A 557 -32.07 -6.43 -1.68
N VAL A 558 -31.77 -7.67 -1.30
CA VAL A 558 -32.64 -8.82 -1.58
C VAL A 558 -33.94 -8.72 -0.78
N LEU A 559 -33.87 -8.36 0.50
CA LEU A 559 -35.05 -8.20 1.34
C LEU A 559 -35.95 -7.05 0.87
N TRP A 560 -35.35 -5.92 0.49
CA TRP A 560 -36.08 -4.81 -0.12
C TRP A 560 -36.78 -5.25 -1.42
N ALA A 561 -36.04 -5.89 -2.32
CA ALA A 561 -36.57 -6.31 -3.62
C ALA A 561 -37.69 -7.35 -3.46
N TYR A 562 -37.55 -8.26 -2.49
CA TYR A 562 -38.59 -9.23 -2.15
C TYR A 562 -39.84 -8.55 -1.56
N GLY A 563 -39.66 -7.68 -0.56
CA GLY A 563 -40.76 -6.98 0.10
C GLY A 563 -41.58 -6.10 -0.84
N ASN A 564 -40.96 -5.63 -1.94
CA ASN A 564 -41.60 -4.82 -2.98
C ASN A 564 -42.00 -5.62 -4.23
N GLN A 565 -41.96 -6.96 -4.17
CA GLN A 565 -42.34 -7.86 -5.26
C GLN A 565 -41.52 -7.69 -6.55
N VAL A 566 -40.36 -7.05 -6.46
CA VAL A 566 -39.38 -6.96 -7.56
C VAL A 566 -38.72 -8.32 -7.77
N ILE A 567 -38.43 -9.04 -6.69
CA ILE A 567 -37.86 -10.40 -6.68
C ILE A 567 -38.81 -11.36 -5.95
N THR A 568 -38.87 -12.62 -6.38
CA THR A 568 -39.75 -13.65 -5.79
C THR A 568 -39.03 -14.88 -5.25
N GLY A 569 -37.73 -15.05 -5.54
CA GLY A 569 -36.98 -16.29 -5.27
C GLY A 569 -37.30 -17.42 -6.26
N TYR A 570 -36.70 -18.58 -6.03
CA TYR A 570 -36.95 -19.82 -6.76
C TYR A 570 -38.01 -20.70 -6.07
N GLU A 571 -38.54 -21.68 -6.80
CA GLU A 571 -39.58 -22.60 -6.30
C GLU A 571 -39.10 -23.45 -5.10
N ASN A 572 -37.80 -23.73 -4.99
CA ASN A 572 -37.21 -24.44 -3.87
C ASN A 572 -37.07 -23.58 -2.60
N GLY A 573 -37.53 -22.32 -2.63
CA GLY A 573 -37.47 -21.39 -1.51
C GLY A 573 -36.13 -20.68 -1.33
N THR A 574 -35.18 -20.80 -2.26
CA THR A 574 -33.89 -20.09 -2.22
C THR A 574 -33.87 -18.85 -3.11
N PHE A 575 -32.92 -17.95 -2.88
CA PHE A 575 -32.71 -16.77 -3.74
C PHE A 575 -31.70 -17.05 -4.89
N GLY A 576 -30.63 -17.78 -4.60
CA GLY A 576 -29.49 -18.02 -5.47
C GLY A 576 -28.58 -16.78 -5.61
N PRO A 577 -27.96 -16.26 -4.54
CA PRO A 577 -27.19 -15.01 -4.61
C PRO A 577 -25.97 -15.09 -5.53
N GLY A 578 -25.37 -16.27 -5.66
CA GLY A 578 -24.20 -16.53 -6.50
C GLY A 578 -24.54 -16.89 -7.95
N ASP A 579 -25.80 -17.19 -8.27
CA ASP A 579 -26.14 -17.62 -9.63
C ASP A 579 -26.06 -16.45 -10.59
N LEU A 580 -25.56 -16.72 -11.79
CA LEU A 580 -25.49 -15.74 -12.86
C LEU A 580 -26.90 -15.44 -13.39
N ILE A 581 -27.17 -14.17 -13.68
CA ILE A 581 -28.47 -13.74 -14.18
C ILE A 581 -28.52 -13.81 -15.70
N THR A 582 -29.55 -14.45 -16.25
CA THR A 582 -29.78 -14.46 -17.69
C THR A 582 -30.40 -13.15 -18.17
N ARG A 583 -30.27 -12.84 -19.47
CA ARG A 583 -30.83 -11.63 -20.07
C ARG A 583 -32.36 -11.55 -19.92
N GLU A 584 -33.05 -12.68 -20.02
CA GLU A 584 -34.51 -12.72 -19.84
C GLU A 584 -34.92 -12.55 -18.37
N GLN A 585 -34.14 -13.08 -17.42
CA GLN A 585 -34.37 -12.84 -16.00
C GLN A 585 -34.14 -11.37 -15.65
N MET A 586 -33.09 -10.75 -16.21
CA MET A 586 -32.84 -9.32 -16.05
C MET A 586 -34.02 -8.48 -16.57
N ALA A 587 -34.58 -8.82 -17.73
CA ALA A 587 -35.77 -8.14 -18.27
C ALA A 587 -36.98 -8.28 -17.32
N VAL A 588 -37.23 -9.48 -16.78
CA VAL A 588 -38.33 -9.72 -15.83
C VAL A 588 -38.18 -8.87 -14.57
N LEU A 589 -36.98 -8.78 -14.01
CA LEU A 589 -36.73 -7.99 -12.81
C LEU A 589 -36.83 -6.49 -13.08
N MET A 590 -36.34 -6.00 -14.23
CA MET A 590 -36.55 -4.61 -14.65
C MET A 590 -38.03 -4.28 -14.87
N TYR A 591 -38.80 -5.20 -15.45
CA TYR A 591 -40.23 -5.03 -15.65
C TYR A 591 -41.00 -4.91 -14.33
N ARG A 592 -40.64 -5.75 -13.34
CA ARG A 592 -41.22 -5.66 -11.99
C ARG A 592 -40.78 -4.38 -11.28
N TYR A 593 -39.52 -3.98 -11.42
CA TYR A 593 -39.04 -2.69 -10.90
C TYR A 593 -39.80 -1.50 -11.50
N ALA A 594 -40.06 -1.53 -12.81
CA ALA A 594 -40.85 -0.50 -13.48
C ALA A 594 -42.29 -0.41 -12.92
N LYS A 595 -42.93 -1.56 -12.69
CA LYS A 595 -44.24 -1.63 -12.02
C LYS A 595 -44.21 -1.08 -10.60
N TYR A 596 -43.17 -1.42 -9.83
CA TYR A 596 -42.95 -0.88 -8.49
C TYR A 596 -42.85 0.65 -8.51
N CYS A 597 -42.14 1.22 -9.48
CA CYS A 597 -42.03 2.67 -9.67
C CYS A 597 -43.30 3.32 -10.25
N GLY A 598 -44.35 2.55 -10.57
CA GLY A 598 -45.57 3.07 -11.18
C GLY A 598 -45.42 3.53 -12.64
N LEU A 599 -44.39 3.03 -13.35
CA LEU A 599 -44.07 3.41 -14.72
C LEU A 599 -44.95 2.68 -15.74
N ASP A 600 -45.08 3.27 -16.93
CA ASP A 600 -45.82 2.64 -18.02
C ASP A 600 -45.08 1.41 -18.56
N THR A 601 -45.79 0.28 -18.53
CA THR A 601 -45.31 -1.05 -18.87
C THR A 601 -46.21 -1.75 -19.91
N LYS A 602 -47.07 -0.97 -20.59
CA LYS A 602 -48.05 -1.49 -21.57
C LYS A 602 -47.46 -1.71 -22.96
N ASP A 603 -46.34 -1.06 -23.28
CA ASP A 603 -45.64 -1.23 -24.55
C ASP A 603 -45.24 -2.71 -24.75
N SER A 604 -45.42 -3.22 -25.98
CA SER A 604 -45.18 -4.63 -26.30
C SER A 604 -44.75 -4.77 -27.76
N ALA A 605 -43.57 -5.37 -27.98
CA ALA A 605 -43.01 -5.57 -29.31
C ALA A 605 -43.26 -7.00 -29.82
N ASP A 606 -43.27 -7.17 -31.14
CA ASP A 606 -43.21 -8.50 -31.74
C ASP A 606 -41.76 -9.01 -31.77
N LEU A 607 -41.49 -10.06 -30.99
CA LEU A 607 -40.16 -10.67 -30.91
C LEU A 607 -39.79 -11.48 -32.14
N ASN A 608 -40.73 -11.83 -33.03
CA ASN A 608 -40.45 -12.66 -34.22
C ASN A 608 -39.46 -12.01 -35.21
N SER A 609 -39.16 -10.71 -35.02
CA SER A 609 -38.07 -10.01 -35.71
C SER A 609 -36.68 -10.51 -35.32
N PHE A 610 -36.54 -11.23 -34.20
CA PHE A 610 -35.30 -11.84 -33.74
C PHE A 610 -35.27 -13.34 -34.07
N PRO A 611 -34.18 -13.86 -34.68
CA PRO A 611 -34.10 -15.27 -35.08
C PRO A 611 -34.20 -16.26 -33.90
N ASP A 612 -33.89 -15.83 -32.69
CA ASP A 612 -33.88 -16.64 -31.47
C ASP A 612 -35.08 -16.36 -30.55
N ALA A 613 -36.14 -15.71 -31.05
CA ALA A 613 -37.37 -15.44 -30.29
C ALA A 613 -37.99 -16.69 -29.66
N GLY A 614 -37.87 -17.84 -30.34
CA GLY A 614 -38.34 -19.13 -29.83
C GLY A 614 -37.60 -19.65 -28.59
N LYS A 615 -36.46 -19.05 -28.22
CA LYS A 615 -35.71 -19.38 -26.99
C LYS A 615 -36.17 -18.58 -25.76
N VAL A 616 -37.07 -17.60 -25.93
CA VAL A 616 -37.61 -16.80 -24.83
C VAL A 616 -38.57 -17.67 -24.00
N SER A 617 -38.24 -17.87 -22.73
CA SER A 617 -39.02 -18.69 -21.82
C SER A 617 -40.42 -18.13 -21.58
N GLY A 618 -41.41 -18.99 -21.35
CA GLY A 618 -42.81 -18.56 -21.17
C GLY A 618 -43.00 -17.52 -20.06
N PHE A 619 -42.26 -17.65 -18.95
CA PHE A 619 -42.33 -16.73 -17.81
C PHE A 619 -41.75 -15.33 -18.12
N SER A 620 -40.90 -15.20 -19.14
CA SER A 620 -40.20 -13.95 -19.50
C SER A 620 -40.80 -13.24 -20.71
N GLN A 621 -41.74 -13.87 -21.43
CA GLN A 621 -42.33 -13.35 -22.68
C GLN A 621 -42.86 -11.91 -22.54
N GLU A 622 -43.69 -11.63 -21.54
CA GLU A 622 -44.26 -10.28 -21.34
C GLU A 622 -43.16 -9.24 -21.10
N ALA A 623 -42.23 -9.54 -20.19
CA ALA A 623 -41.15 -8.64 -19.83
C ALA A 623 -40.17 -8.41 -21.00
N MET A 624 -39.88 -9.44 -21.80
CA MET A 624 -39.01 -9.32 -22.97
C MET A 624 -39.66 -8.46 -24.05
N ARG A 625 -40.96 -8.65 -24.33
CA ARG A 625 -41.71 -7.82 -25.27
C ARG A 625 -41.72 -6.35 -24.85
N TRP A 626 -41.94 -6.09 -23.57
CA TRP A 626 -41.86 -4.74 -23.01
C TRP A 626 -40.45 -4.17 -23.11
N ALA A 627 -39.42 -4.91 -22.70
CA ALA A 627 -38.05 -4.42 -22.69
C ALA A 627 -37.55 -4.08 -24.11
N VAL A 628 -37.99 -4.83 -25.12
CA VAL A 628 -37.71 -4.53 -26.53
C VAL A 628 -38.50 -3.30 -26.99
N ALA A 629 -39.81 -3.22 -26.69
CA ALA A 629 -40.64 -2.08 -27.09
C ALA A 629 -40.20 -0.76 -26.45
N ALA A 630 -39.79 -0.81 -25.18
CA ALA A 630 -39.25 0.32 -24.44
C ALA A 630 -37.82 0.70 -24.88
N GLY A 631 -37.18 -0.08 -25.77
CA GLY A 631 -35.84 0.16 -26.29
C GLY A 631 -34.70 -0.18 -25.33
N LEU A 632 -34.99 -0.87 -24.22
CA LEU A 632 -34.00 -1.28 -23.22
C LEU A 632 -33.10 -2.37 -23.80
N ILE A 633 -33.72 -3.38 -24.43
CA ILE A 633 -33.05 -4.46 -25.15
C ILE A 633 -33.25 -4.25 -26.65
N GLN A 634 -32.16 -4.15 -27.41
CA GLN A 634 -32.18 -3.93 -28.85
C GLN A 634 -31.64 -5.12 -29.65
N GLY A 635 -31.30 -6.21 -28.95
CA GLY A 635 -30.54 -7.33 -29.49
C GLY A 635 -29.04 -7.06 -29.60
N ASP A 636 -28.28 -8.13 -29.81
CA ASP A 636 -26.86 -8.12 -30.11
C ASP A 636 -26.64 -8.93 -31.40
N GLN A 637 -26.08 -8.28 -32.42
CA GLN A 637 -25.96 -8.81 -33.79
C GLN A 637 -27.26 -9.43 -34.34
N GLY A 638 -28.41 -8.83 -33.99
CA GLY A 638 -29.73 -9.28 -34.43
C GLY A 638 -30.37 -10.39 -33.58
N THR A 639 -29.78 -10.78 -32.45
CA THR A 639 -30.32 -11.82 -31.54
C THR A 639 -30.64 -11.28 -30.15
N LEU A 640 -31.62 -11.85 -29.45
CA LEU A 640 -31.98 -11.48 -28.07
C LEU A 640 -31.04 -12.09 -27.04
N ASN A 641 -30.59 -13.32 -27.31
CA ASN A 641 -29.86 -14.23 -26.44
C ASN A 641 -30.51 -14.39 -25.05
N PRO A 642 -31.81 -14.76 -24.95
CA PRO A 642 -32.58 -14.64 -23.72
C PRO A 642 -32.04 -15.48 -22.56
N GLN A 643 -31.47 -16.66 -22.86
CA GLN A 643 -30.93 -17.60 -21.88
C GLN A 643 -29.44 -17.39 -21.59
N GLY A 644 -28.75 -16.52 -22.35
CA GLY A 644 -27.36 -16.18 -22.08
C GLY A 644 -27.23 -15.31 -20.84
N ASN A 645 -26.09 -15.42 -20.14
CA ASN A 645 -25.78 -14.57 -19.01
C ASN A 645 -25.63 -13.12 -19.44
N ALA A 646 -25.99 -12.21 -18.55
CA ALA A 646 -25.84 -10.78 -18.76
C ALA A 646 -24.56 -10.28 -18.08
N SER A 647 -23.64 -9.77 -18.89
CA SER A 647 -22.45 -9.09 -18.38
C SER A 647 -22.78 -7.76 -17.72
N ARG A 648 -21.83 -7.25 -16.93
CA ARG A 648 -21.91 -5.93 -16.28
C ARG A 648 -22.09 -4.78 -17.27
N ALA A 649 -21.43 -4.82 -18.44
CA ALA A 649 -21.64 -3.84 -19.50
C ALA A 649 -23.06 -3.87 -20.09
N HIS A 650 -23.63 -5.07 -20.28
CA HIS A 650 -25.01 -5.21 -20.73
C HIS A 650 -25.99 -4.61 -19.71
N CYS A 651 -25.76 -4.86 -18.42
CA CYS A 651 -26.56 -4.27 -17.36
C CYS A 651 -26.44 -2.74 -17.33
N ALA A 652 -25.21 -2.18 -17.35
CA ALA A 652 -25.00 -0.74 -17.37
C ALA A 652 -25.77 -0.07 -18.53
N THR A 653 -25.80 -0.73 -19.69
CA THR A 653 -26.54 -0.29 -20.87
C THR A 653 -28.05 -0.30 -20.65
N ILE A 654 -28.61 -1.41 -20.15
CA ILE A 654 -30.04 -1.56 -19.89
C ILE A 654 -30.52 -0.56 -18.83
N ILE A 655 -29.76 -0.40 -17.74
CA ILE A 655 -30.08 0.56 -16.68
C ILE A 655 -30.04 2.00 -17.20
N THR A 656 -29.01 2.37 -17.95
CA THR A 656 -28.90 3.72 -18.52
C THR A 656 -30.08 4.03 -19.44
N ARG A 657 -30.43 3.11 -20.34
CA ARG A 657 -31.58 3.26 -21.25
C ARG A 657 -32.90 3.36 -20.47
N PHE A 658 -33.04 2.56 -19.43
CA PHE A 658 -34.23 2.59 -18.57
C PHE A 658 -34.39 3.94 -17.90
N MET A 659 -33.35 4.45 -17.25
CA MET A 659 -33.40 5.75 -16.58
C MET A 659 -33.65 6.90 -17.57
N GLN A 660 -33.00 6.86 -18.75
CA GLN A 660 -33.24 7.86 -19.80
C GLN A 660 -34.67 7.82 -20.35
N LYS A 661 -35.23 6.62 -20.58
CA LYS A 661 -36.60 6.43 -21.09
C LYS A 661 -37.65 7.02 -20.15
N TYR A 662 -37.43 6.92 -18.84
CA TYR A 662 -38.40 7.32 -17.82
C TYR A 662 -38.03 8.61 -17.05
N GLY A 663 -36.91 9.25 -17.40
CA GLY A 663 -36.49 10.52 -16.79
C GLY A 663 -36.09 10.41 -15.32
N LEU A 664 -35.40 9.31 -14.95
CA LEU A 664 -34.96 9.00 -13.58
C LEU A 664 -33.52 9.44 -13.29
#